data_AF-A0A1D9Q662-F1
#
_entry.id   AF-A0A1D9Q662-F1
#
_cell.length_a   1.000
_cell.length_b   1.000
_cell.length_c   1.000
_cell.angle_alpha   90.00
_cell.angle_beta   90.00
_cell.angle_gamma   90.00
#
_symmetry.space_group_name_H-M   'P 1'
#
loop_
_entity.id
_entity.type
_entity.pdbx_description
1 polymer ?
#
loop_
_entity_poly.entity_id
_entity_poly.type
_entity_poly.pdbx_seq_one_letter_code
_entity_poly.pdbx_strand_id
1 'polypeptide(L)'
;MDELPAQVSGVSTHDVRNTISKKFPRQAACLNCRRSKTRCIRGPADVNCQRCRQNDMECLVPDFHVGRRKGVKNKRSGLDKVVHQLEKAIKSSKNHNVPKEEGRRLQQLLSEAENLVSGGNENPSAQSIGQPDPQNNLINGRRETNDASLFSSHETTCQIEIDHVALDDAENPLQLLARASDLADTAAKQRCMPTSLSKTGELRRFFGPFQPRLDVGRDIDPVNIGLVTEEEVTMLIEYFYTDLSHTRWGLDPSIHTADFVRSRSAFLLTSMLAASALFIPLGAALSKRLSNHRKYLVKHVMSKRFRSPEIVLAFMINIPWMSPENHWAEDETCSYMALAHSVALDISLNKIIILNANSLQTAVLKSDCISARKALDMDGFVDVDPTTRWGQKLLRRRERIWLALFNLDRGVCLARGRAFTVQVSPFVETCDAWHNADIADTWDGSIVASSVLRRDIAKIITSIKDTCDSTASTGLEGYDIAQTLRQRVDDFFNHWYSTWTTEIGQDKDLRLPPYVEILVSHTRLAIYSNVLNYPGQTSAISHFFRSAGLSSALNVMRAAVQGEPLLKSMPNNTAIMVSFSACFALYLSTTSTKNNPCLRESIKVLIEETATVLERIGNITPHRKGSSALYGMHLQEILRNSLALRRPVPYDPSVLNGGQAVSNTAQETQERGLEPGFFEPLQLSAMSVDQIVEFFENEEATLGISPTNLQLGDTTGMEWLDWFDFYETAEG
;
A
#
# COMPACT_ATOMS: atom_id res chain seq x y z
N MET A 1 8.51 -68.11 -6.82
CA MET A 1 8.53 -69.24 -7.76
C MET A 1 8.06 -68.71 -9.09
N ASP A 2 8.58 -69.30 -10.15
CA ASP A 2 8.26 -69.09 -11.56
C ASP A 2 8.60 -67.68 -12.09
N GLU A 3 9.19 -67.43 -13.26
CA GLU A 3 10.06 -68.11 -14.24
C GLU A 3 9.89 -67.31 -15.56
N LEU A 4 10.95 -67.32 -16.35
CA LEU A 4 11.23 -66.69 -17.67
C LEU A 4 10.25 -67.12 -18.80
N PRO A 5 10.37 -66.70 -20.10
CA PRO A 5 11.48 -66.02 -20.83
C PRO A 5 11.00 -64.69 -21.51
N ALA A 6 11.51 -64.13 -22.62
CA ALA A 6 12.42 -64.56 -23.70
C ALA A 6 13.10 -63.37 -24.43
N GLN A 7 13.66 -63.62 -25.64
CA GLN A 7 14.23 -62.64 -26.58
C GLN A 7 13.76 -62.94 -28.01
N VAL A 8 13.76 -61.93 -28.90
CA VAL A 8 13.98 -62.12 -30.36
C VAL A 8 14.90 -61.01 -30.87
N SER A 9 15.77 -61.36 -31.82
CA SER A 9 16.90 -60.56 -32.33
C SER A 9 16.64 -59.93 -33.72
N GLY A 10 17.46 -58.93 -34.11
CA GLY A 10 17.38 -58.28 -35.42
C GLY A 10 18.58 -57.37 -35.72
N VAL A 11 18.98 -57.26 -36.98
CA VAL A 11 20.31 -56.81 -37.45
C VAL A 11 20.08 -55.80 -38.62
N SER A 12 20.86 -54.73 -38.86
CA SER A 12 22.32 -54.77 -39.04
C SER A 12 23.09 -53.44 -38.80
N THR A 13 23.74 -52.91 -39.83
CA THR A 13 25.00 -52.12 -39.82
C THR A 13 24.94 -50.86 -40.70
N HIS A 14 25.90 -49.95 -40.45
CA HIS A 14 26.41 -48.84 -41.30
C HIS A 14 25.88 -47.39 -41.14
N ASP A 15 26.66 -46.62 -40.35
CA ASP A 15 27.47 -45.46 -40.79
C ASP A 15 27.18 -43.98 -40.42
N VAL A 16 28.29 -43.35 -39.99
CA VAL A 16 28.74 -41.94 -40.04
C VAL A 16 27.97 -40.81 -39.30
N ARG A 17 28.59 -40.38 -38.19
CA ARG A 17 28.85 -38.99 -37.71
C ARG A 17 27.87 -37.85 -38.10
N ASN A 18 27.08 -37.37 -37.12
CA ASN A 18 27.26 -36.03 -36.51
C ASN A 18 26.19 -35.72 -35.44
N THR A 19 26.56 -35.59 -34.16
CA THR A 19 25.64 -35.14 -33.10
C THR A 19 26.31 -34.24 -32.05
N ILE A 20 26.26 -32.93 -32.34
CA ILE A 20 25.86 -31.84 -31.42
C ILE A 20 26.31 -31.98 -29.95
N SER A 21 27.34 -31.21 -29.55
CA SER A 21 27.73 -31.09 -28.14
C SER A 21 26.71 -30.29 -27.31
N LYS A 22 25.86 -30.96 -26.53
CA LYS A 22 25.11 -30.31 -25.44
C LYS A 22 26.07 -29.96 -24.29
N LYS A 23 26.11 -28.69 -23.87
CA LYS A 23 26.91 -28.23 -22.72
C LYS A 23 26.18 -28.55 -21.41
N PHE A 24 26.78 -29.37 -20.56
CA PHE A 24 26.28 -29.67 -19.22
C PHE A 24 26.82 -28.66 -18.17
N PRO A 25 26.11 -28.45 -17.04
CA PRO A 25 26.53 -27.53 -15.99
C PRO A 25 27.86 -27.96 -15.34
N ARG A 26 28.70 -26.97 -14.98
CA ARG A 26 30.04 -27.21 -14.42
C ARG A 26 29.96 -27.55 -12.92
N GLN A 27 29.87 -28.84 -12.60
CA GLN A 27 30.01 -29.32 -11.22
C GLN A 27 31.39 -28.98 -10.62
N ALA A 28 31.44 -28.80 -9.30
CA ALA A 28 32.66 -28.52 -8.57
C ALA A 28 33.53 -29.77 -8.34
N ALA A 29 34.84 -29.57 -8.16
CA ALA A 29 35.77 -30.66 -7.84
C ALA A 29 35.48 -31.27 -6.45
N CYS A 30 35.62 -32.60 -6.31
CA CYS A 30 35.45 -33.33 -5.05
C CYS A 30 36.52 -32.96 -4.01
N LEU A 31 36.23 -33.22 -2.72
CA LEU A 31 37.11 -32.83 -1.61
C LEU A 31 38.53 -33.44 -1.72
N ASN A 32 38.64 -34.71 -2.14
CA ASN A 32 39.95 -35.36 -2.31
C ASN A 32 40.78 -34.77 -3.46
N CYS A 33 40.17 -34.40 -4.59
CA CYS A 33 40.87 -33.66 -5.65
C CYS A 33 41.20 -32.22 -5.23
N ARG A 34 40.39 -31.57 -4.39
CA ARG A 34 40.71 -30.24 -3.82
C ARG A 34 41.89 -30.30 -2.86
N ARG A 35 41.89 -31.21 -1.88
CA ARG A 35 42.99 -31.40 -0.90
C ARG A 35 44.32 -31.65 -1.59
N SER A 36 44.32 -32.54 -2.59
CA SER A 36 45.50 -32.87 -3.40
C SER A 36 45.80 -31.88 -4.54
N LYS A 37 45.01 -30.81 -4.69
CA LYS A 37 45.15 -29.74 -5.71
C LYS A 37 45.21 -30.23 -7.17
N THR A 38 44.73 -31.43 -7.47
CA THR A 38 44.70 -32.00 -8.83
C THR A 38 43.36 -31.77 -9.54
N ARG A 39 43.37 -31.85 -10.88
CA ARG A 39 42.16 -31.76 -11.69
C ARG A 39 41.20 -32.93 -11.39
N CYS A 40 40.00 -32.62 -10.94
CA CYS A 40 38.89 -33.57 -10.83
C CYS A 40 38.30 -33.81 -12.23
N ILE A 41 38.31 -35.07 -12.69
CA ILE A 41 37.75 -35.48 -13.99
C ILE A 41 36.66 -36.53 -13.72
N ARG A 42 35.47 -36.35 -14.28
CA ARG A 42 34.27 -37.17 -14.07
C ARG A 42 33.50 -37.28 -15.39
N GLY A 43 33.02 -38.46 -15.75
CA GLY A 43 32.11 -38.65 -16.89
C GLY A 43 30.67 -38.23 -16.58
N PRO A 44 29.81 -37.97 -17.59
CA PRO A 44 28.48 -37.37 -17.39
C PRO A 44 27.49 -38.23 -16.57
N ALA A 45 27.75 -39.52 -16.39
CA ALA A 45 26.96 -40.44 -15.56
C ALA A 45 27.74 -41.03 -14.37
N ASP A 46 28.98 -40.58 -14.12
CA ASP A 46 29.84 -41.13 -13.07
C ASP A 46 29.60 -40.44 -11.72
N VAL A 47 29.14 -41.19 -10.71
CA VAL A 47 29.07 -40.67 -9.32
C VAL A 47 30.46 -40.29 -8.81
N ASN A 48 31.47 -41.15 -9.01
CA ASN A 48 32.83 -40.94 -8.54
C ASN A 48 33.75 -40.40 -9.66
N CYS A 49 34.61 -39.44 -9.34
CA CYS A 49 35.62 -38.96 -10.29
C CYS A 49 36.68 -40.05 -10.56
N GLN A 50 37.30 -39.99 -11.74
CA GLN A 50 38.25 -41.02 -12.22
C GLN A 50 39.37 -41.31 -11.21
N ARG A 51 39.93 -40.26 -10.59
CA ARG A 51 41.00 -40.42 -9.58
C ARG A 51 40.49 -41.11 -8.31
N CYS A 52 39.31 -40.75 -7.81
CA CYS A 52 38.73 -41.39 -6.63
C CYS A 52 38.39 -42.86 -6.91
N ARG A 53 37.84 -43.17 -8.09
CA ARG A 53 37.57 -44.55 -8.54
C ARG A 53 38.86 -45.39 -8.66
N GLN A 54 39.97 -44.81 -9.14
CA GLN A 54 41.23 -45.53 -9.32
C GLN A 54 42.03 -45.78 -8.04
N ASN A 55 41.83 -44.97 -7.00
CA ASN A 55 42.53 -45.10 -5.71
C ASN A 55 41.62 -45.62 -4.59
N ASP A 56 40.43 -46.13 -4.96
CA ASP A 56 39.35 -46.56 -4.07
C ASP A 56 39.09 -45.59 -2.89
N MET A 57 38.98 -44.30 -3.20
CA MET A 57 38.76 -43.24 -2.22
C MET A 57 37.38 -42.62 -2.37
N GLU A 58 36.78 -42.24 -1.24
CA GLU A 58 35.51 -41.52 -1.17
C GLU A 58 35.52 -40.24 -2.04
N CYS A 59 34.41 -39.96 -2.72
CA CYS A 59 34.33 -38.92 -3.76
C CYS A 59 33.31 -37.81 -3.47
N LEU A 60 33.27 -37.33 -2.23
CA LEU A 60 32.34 -36.28 -1.78
C LEU A 60 32.50 -34.97 -2.57
N VAL A 61 31.39 -34.47 -3.10
CA VAL A 61 31.27 -33.16 -3.77
C VAL A 61 30.50 -32.25 -2.83
N PRO A 62 31.03 -31.09 -2.42
CA PRO A 62 30.27 -30.15 -1.60
C PRO A 62 29.25 -29.39 -2.45
N ASP A 63 28.02 -29.22 -1.93
CA ASP A 63 26.87 -28.69 -2.67
C ASP A 63 26.96 -27.20 -3.06
N PHE A 64 27.94 -26.46 -2.51
CA PHE A 64 28.07 -25.02 -2.75
C PHE A 64 29.01 -24.65 -3.90
N HIS A 65 28.52 -23.77 -4.77
CA HIS A 65 29.21 -23.27 -5.96
C HIS A 65 30.21 -22.16 -5.60
N VAL A 66 31.44 -22.53 -5.24
CA VAL A 66 32.49 -21.56 -4.90
C VAL A 66 33.06 -20.88 -6.14
N GLY A 67 32.74 -19.59 -6.33
CA GLY A 67 33.48 -18.73 -7.24
C GLY A 67 34.92 -18.53 -6.78
N ARG A 68 35.90 -18.77 -7.65
CA ARG A 68 37.33 -18.56 -7.36
C ARG A 68 37.60 -17.06 -7.15
N ARG A 69 38.02 -16.64 -5.95
CA ARG A 69 38.56 -15.27 -5.73
C ARG A 69 39.67 -15.00 -6.75
N LYS A 70 39.58 -13.87 -7.47
CA LYS A 70 40.54 -13.49 -8.53
C LYS A 70 41.93 -13.26 -7.91
N GLY A 71 42.96 -13.82 -8.55
CA GLY A 71 44.33 -13.78 -8.02
C GLY A 71 45.01 -12.41 -8.17
N VAL A 72 46.10 -12.22 -7.40
CA VAL A 72 46.82 -10.95 -7.17
C VAL A 72 47.24 -10.18 -8.44
N LYS A 73 47.36 -10.83 -9.62
CA LYS A 73 47.62 -10.15 -10.90
C LYS A 73 46.43 -9.38 -11.49
N ASN A 74 45.24 -9.43 -10.88
CA ASN A 74 44.06 -8.63 -11.21
C ASN A 74 43.62 -7.77 -10.01
N LYS A 75 44.58 -7.09 -9.33
CA LYS A 75 44.29 -6.27 -8.13
C LYS A 75 43.57 -4.95 -8.45
N ARG A 76 43.64 -4.45 -9.68
CA ARG A 76 43.01 -3.20 -10.14
C ARG A 76 41.71 -3.47 -10.90
N SER A 77 40.62 -2.85 -10.48
CA SER A 77 39.28 -2.94 -11.08
C SER A 77 38.59 -1.58 -11.06
N GLY A 78 37.73 -1.30 -12.05
CA GLY A 78 37.13 0.03 -12.19
C GLY A 78 38.16 1.08 -12.61
N LEU A 79 38.06 2.29 -12.06
CA LEU A 79 38.90 3.45 -12.42
C LEU A 79 40.40 3.16 -12.31
N ASP A 80 40.88 2.46 -11.27
CA ASP A 80 42.29 2.08 -11.09
C ASP A 80 42.93 1.43 -12.32
N LYS A 81 42.13 0.67 -13.08
CA LYS A 81 42.62 -0.01 -14.30
C LYS A 81 42.69 0.97 -15.47
N VAL A 82 41.78 1.94 -15.53
CA VAL A 82 41.73 3.00 -16.55
C VAL A 82 42.87 4.00 -16.33
N VAL A 83 43.06 4.49 -15.10
CA VAL A 83 44.19 5.35 -14.71
C VAL A 83 45.51 4.69 -15.11
N HIS A 84 45.72 3.41 -14.75
CA HIS A 84 46.96 2.71 -15.12
C HIS A 84 47.13 2.48 -16.63
N GLN A 85 46.05 2.39 -17.40
CA GLN A 85 46.12 2.32 -18.86
C GLN A 85 46.49 3.68 -19.47
N LEU A 86 45.98 4.79 -18.93
CA LEU A 86 46.34 6.16 -19.32
C LEU A 86 47.80 6.47 -18.96
N GLU A 87 48.26 6.15 -17.73
CA GLU A 87 49.68 6.26 -17.33
C GLU A 87 50.60 5.55 -18.33
N LYS A 88 50.22 4.33 -18.75
CA LYS A 88 51.01 3.52 -19.67
C LYS A 88 50.99 4.09 -21.08
N ALA A 89 49.86 4.62 -21.54
CA ALA A 89 49.73 5.29 -22.83
C ALA A 89 50.62 6.55 -22.90
N ILE A 90 50.62 7.37 -21.84
CA ILE A 90 51.49 8.56 -21.71
C ILE A 90 52.98 8.16 -21.67
N LYS A 91 53.34 7.06 -20.98
CA LYS A 91 54.71 6.54 -21.01
C LYS A 91 55.13 6.02 -22.39
N SER A 92 54.21 5.45 -23.18
CA SER A 92 54.51 5.06 -24.56
C SER A 92 54.56 6.22 -25.55
N SER A 93 53.76 7.28 -25.36
CA SER A 93 53.78 8.44 -26.27
C SER A 93 55.07 9.28 -26.15
N LYS A 94 55.81 9.18 -25.04
CA LYS A 94 57.16 9.76 -24.93
C LYS A 94 58.20 9.13 -25.87
N ASN A 95 57.94 7.95 -26.44
CA ASN A 95 58.87 7.23 -27.32
C ASN A 95 58.48 7.28 -28.82
N HIS A 96 57.37 7.94 -29.18
CA HIS A 96 56.94 8.12 -30.56
C HIS A 96 56.47 9.56 -30.80
N ASN A 97 56.66 10.11 -32.01
CA ASN A 97 56.21 11.46 -32.36
C ASN A 97 54.68 11.54 -32.49
N VAL A 98 53.99 11.58 -31.35
CA VAL A 98 52.55 11.84 -31.23
C VAL A 98 52.30 13.36 -31.25
N PRO A 99 51.23 13.87 -31.90
CA PRO A 99 50.89 15.28 -31.88
C PRO A 99 50.78 15.84 -30.45
N LYS A 100 51.32 17.04 -30.23
CA LYS A 100 51.34 17.69 -28.89
C LYS A 100 49.94 17.84 -28.26
N GLU A 101 48.90 17.93 -29.09
CA GLU A 101 47.52 18.10 -28.66
C GLU A 101 46.95 16.84 -27.98
N GLU A 102 47.18 15.66 -28.55
CA GLU A 102 46.76 14.39 -27.94
C GLU A 102 47.50 14.13 -26.63
N GLY A 103 48.78 14.52 -26.55
CA GLY A 103 49.57 14.47 -25.33
C GLY A 103 48.96 15.28 -24.18
N ARG A 104 48.48 16.50 -24.45
CA ARG A 104 47.77 17.33 -23.45
C ARG A 104 46.43 16.70 -23.05
N ARG A 105 45.64 16.22 -24.03
CA ARG A 105 44.33 15.61 -23.78
C ARG A 105 44.42 14.36 -22.92
N LEU A 106 45.43 13.52 -23.14
CA LEU A 106 45.73 12.35 -22.29
C LEU A 106 46.15 12.75 -20.87
N GLN A 107 46.90 13.84 -20.70
CA GLN A 107 47.25 14.34 -19.36
C GLN A 107 46.04 14.90 -18.62
N GLN A 108 45.17 15.66 -19.29
CA GLN A 108 43.94 16.21 -18.70
C GLN A 108 42.99 15.08 -18.22
N LEU A 109 42.79 14.05 -19.05
CA LEU A 109 42.00 12.86 -18.68
C LEU A 109 42.64 12.03 -17.55
N LEU A 110 43.97 12.07 -17.39
CA LEU A 110 44.65 11.44 -16.26
C LEU A 110 44.33 12.18 -14.96
N SER A 111 44.51 13.50 -14.93
CA SER A 111 44.25 14.33 -13.73
C SER A 111 42.78 14.30 -13.30
N GLU A 112 41.86 14.30 -14.26
CA GLU A 112 40.43 14.18 -13.98
C GLU A 112 40.07 12.81 -13.39
N ALA A 113 40.67 11.73 -13.89
CA ALA A 113 40.51 10.39 -13.32
C ALA A 113 41.18 10.23 -11.94
N GLU A 114 42.34 10.87 -11.71
CA GLU A 114 43.03 10.87 -10.42
C GLU A 114 42.24 11.63 -9.33
N ASN A 115 41.60 12.74 -9.69
CA ASN A 115 40.70 13.47 -8.79
C ASN A 115 39.50 12.61 -8.38
N LEU A 116 38.90 11.86 -9.32
CA LEU A 116 37.78 10.94 -9.04
C LEU A 116 38.17 9.72 -8.19
N VAL A 117 39.45 9.33 -8.14
CA VAL A 117 39.96 8.28 -7.25
C VAL A 117 40.35 8.83 -5.87
N SER A 118 40.73 10.11 -5.78
CA SER A 118 41.29 10.72 -4.56
C SER A 118 40.28 11.51 -3.71
N GLY A 119 39.07 11.77 -4.23
CA GLY A 119 38.02 12.59 -3.61
C GLY A 119 37.31 11.94 -2.40
N GLY A 120 38.06 11.52 -1.38
CA GLY A 120 37.58 10.77 -0.22
C GLY A 120 38.15 11.24 1.12
N ASN A 121 38.37 12.56 1.30
CA ASN A 121 38.46 13.28 2.59
C ASN A 121 38.80 14.76 2.32
N GLU A 122 37.93 15.70 2.70
CA GLU A 122 38.24 16.92 3.50
C GLU A 122 37.02 17.87 3.59
N ASN A 123 36.94 18.63 4.69
CA ASN A 123 35.81 19.50 5.05
C ASN A 123 35.90 20.89 4.38
N PRO A 124 34.77 21.54 4.03
CA PRO A 124 34.77 22.91 3.54
C PRO A 124 34.76 23.93 4.71
N SER A 125 35.72 24.86 4.70
CA SER A 125 35.75 26.03 5.59
C SER A 125 36.15 27.31 4.84
N ALA A 126 35.14 28.16 4.57
CA ALA A 126 35.12 29.63 4.43
C ALA A 126 36.22 30.46 3.69
N GLN A 127 35.74 31.56 3.07
CA GLN A 127 36.46 32.77 2.58
C GLN A 127 37.22 32.65 1.23
N SER A 128 37.36 33.69 0.39
CA SER A 128 36.63 34.97 0.14
C SER A 128 37.23 35.66 -1.12
N ILE A 129 36.60 36.72 -1.65
CA ILE A 129 37.10 37.69 -2.67
C ILE A 129 37.19 37.14 -4.11
N GLY A 130 36.67 37.81 -5.16
CA GLY A 130 35.91 39.07 -5.23
C GLY A 130 35.47 39.43 -6.66
N GLN A 131 34.54 40.38 -6.80
CA GLN A 131 34.09 40.94 -8.10
C GLN A 131 35.16 41.87 -8.73
N PRO A 132 34.96 42.33 -9.99
CA PRO A 132 34.34 43.65 -10.15
C PRO A 132 33.18 43.72 -11.18
N ASP A 133 32.53 44.89 -11.17
CA ASP A 133 31.18 45.19 -11.69
C ASP A 133 31.04 45.55 -13.19
N PRO A 134 29.80 45.65 -13.71
CA PRO A 134 29.50 45.92 -15.13
C PRO A 134 29.36 47.41 -15.47
N GLN A 135 29.45 47.75 -16.77
CA GLN A 135 28.97 49.04 -17.29
C GLN A 135 28.19 48.94 -18.62
N ASN A 136 27.05 49.62 -18.59
CA ASN A 136 26.15 50.05 -19.66
C ASN A 136 26.74 50.22 -21.08
N ASN A 137 25.95 49.90 -22.11
CA ASN A 137 25.21 50.96 -22.82
C ASN A 137 24.09 50.45 -23.74
N LEU A 138 23.06 51.29 -23.88
CA LEU A 138 21.90 51.12 -24.77
C LEU A 138 22.21 51.64 -26.19
N ILE A 139 21.46 51.18 -27.20
CA ILE A 139 20.57 51.99 -28.08
C ILE A 139 20.22 51.27 -29.40
N ASN A 140 18.95 51.43 -29.78
CA ASN A 140 18.26 51.03 -31.02
C ASN A 140 19.01 51.16 -32.36
N GLY A 141 18.67 50.29 -33.32
CA GLY A 141 18.94 50.45 -34.77
C GLY A 141 18.03 49.57 -35.64
N ARG A 142 17.07 50.17 -36.36
CA ARG A 142 15.94 49.51 -37.06
C ARG A 142 16.19 49.44 -38.58
N ARG A 143 15.52 48.49 -39.28
CA ARG A 143 15.23 48.45 -40.75
C ARG A 143 16.36 48.00 -41.70
N GLU A 144 16.11 47.48 -42.91
CA GLU A 144 14.95 46.79 -43.56
C GLU A 144 15.47 46.05 -44.84
N THR A 145 14.80 44.97 -45.26
CA THR A 145 14.63 44.44 -46.66
C THR A 145 15.81 44.39 -47.67
N ASN A 146 16.10 43.19 -48.22
CA ASN A 146 15.68 42.81 -49.60
C ASN A 146 16.14 41.40 -50.05
N ASP A 147 15.36 40.81 -50.96
CA ASP A 147 15.63 39.53 -51.64
C ASP A 147 16.77 39.59 -52.66
N ALA A 148 17.47 38.46 -52.85
CA ALA A 148 17.68 37.81 -54.16
C ALA A 148 18.42 36.46 -54.01
N SER A 149 18.08 35.49 -54.85
CA SER A 149 18.62 34.12 -54.83
C SER A 149 19.68 33.86 -55.90
N LEU A 150 20.59 32.90 -55.64
CA LEU A 150 20.88 31.70 -56.46
C LEU A 150 22.36 31.19 -56.35
N PHE A 151 22.51 29.87 -56.11
CA PHE A 151 23.66 28.96 -56.32
C PHE A 151 25.08 29.41 -55.86
N SER A 152 25.84 28.65 -55.06
CA SER A 152 26.25 27.26 -55.34
C SER A 152 27.07 26.61 -54.20
N SER A 153 26.88 25.29 -54.01
CA SER A 153 27.86 24.26 -53.57
C SER A 153 28.62 24.32 -52.21
N HIS A 154 28.40 23.23 -51.45
CA HIS A 154 29.35 22.42 -50.65
C HIS A 154 29.64 22.71 -49.16
N GLU A 155 29.54 21.61 -48.39
CA GLU A 155 30.13 21.32 -47.06
C GLU A 155 29.59 22.00 -45.79
N THR A 156 28.30 21.80 -45.50
CA THR A 156 27.80 21.89 -44.12
C THR A 156 28.32 20.72 -43.27
N THR A 157 29.32 20.97 -42.43
CA THR A 157 29.67 20.05 -41.33
C THR A 157 28.58 20.10 -40.26
N CYS A 158 27.56 19.25 -40.37
CA CYS A 158 26.59 19.07 -39.30
C CYS A 158 27.26 18.42 -38.08
N GLN A 159 27.70 19.23 -37.12
CA GLN A 159 28.01 18.75 -35.78
C GLN A 159 26.69 18.31 -35.13
N ILE A 160 26.52 17.00 -35.02
CA ILE A 160 25.34 16.38 -34.41
C ILE A 160 25.50 16.46 -32.89
N GLU A 161 24.59 17.18 -32.22
CA GLU A 161 24.42 17.10 -30.77
C GLU A 161 23.89 15.70 -30.39
N ILE A 162 24.78 14.84 -29.90
CA ILE A 162 24.48 13.51 -29.38
C ILE A 162 25.13 13.36 -27.99
N ASP A 163 24.43 12.65 -27.10
CA ASP A 163 24.92 12.11 -25.82
C ASP A 163 25.17 13.05 -24.62
N HIS A 164 24.17 13.88 -24.26
CA HIS A 164 23.95 14.22 -22.83
C HIS A 164 22.50 13.99 -22.35
N VAL A 165 21.48 14.22 -23.19
CA VAL A 165 20.06 14.02 -22.81
C VAL A 165 19.70 12.54 -22.63
N ALA A 166 20.34 11.63 -23.36
CA ALA A 166 19.93 10.21 -23.43
C ALA A 166 20.15 9.39 -22.15
N LEU A 167 20.94 9.88 -21.19
CA LEU A 167 21.20 9.22 -19.91
C LEU A 167 20.36 9.78 -18.74
N ASP A 168 19.80 10.99 -18.88
CA ASP A 168 19.13 11.73 -17.79
C ASP A 168 17.71 11.18 -17.48
N ASP A 169 17.12 10.40 -18.40
CA ASP A 169 15.77 9.82 -18.31
C ASP A 169 15.73 8.36 -17.77
N ALA A 170 16.84 7.84 -17.26
CA ALA A 170 16.94 6.47 -16.77
C ALA A 170 16.64 6.37 -15.26
N GLU A 171 15.40 6.04 -14.91
CA GLU A 171 14.88 6.09 -13.53
C GLU A 171 15.34 4.91 -12.66
N ASN A 172 15.87 3.84 -13.27
CA ASN A 172 16.45 2.70 -12.55
C ASN A 172 17.52 1.95 -13.38
N PRO A 173 18.37 1.11 -12.75
CA PRO A 173 19.45 0.42 -13.46
C PRO A 173 19.01 -0.51 -14.59
N LEU A 174 17.81 -1.12 -14.51
CA LEU A 174 17.30 -1.98 -15.58
C LEU A 174 16.84 -1.16 -16.79
N GLN A 175 16.24 0.00 -16.56
CA GLN A 175 15.88 0.95 -17.61
C GLN A 175 17.14 1.51 -18.31
N LEU A 176 18.23 1.74 -17.58
CA LEU A 176 19.51 2.15 -18.17
C LEU A 176 20.09 1.04 -19.08
N LEU A 177 20.01 -0.23 -18.68
CA LEU A 177 20.40 -1.38 -19.53
C LEU A 177 19.51 -1.53 -20.77
N ALA A 178 18.21 -1.23 -20.64
CA ALA A 178 17.28 -1.19 -21.76
C ALA A 178 17.69 -0.10 -22.79
N ARG A 179 17.88 1.14 -22.34
CA ARG A 179 18.30 2.27 -23.19
C ARG A 179 19.65 2.05 -23.86
N ALA A 180 20.60 1.40 -23.19
CA ALA A 180 21.89 1.03 -23.80
C ALA A 180 21.72 0.10 -25.02
N SER A 181 20.66 -0.73 -25.05
CA SER A 181 20.33 -1.56 -26.20
C SER A 181 19.74 -0.74 -27.36
N ASP A 182 18.85 0.21 -27.07
CA ASP A 182 18.28 1.14 -28.07
C ASP A 182 19.35 2.04 -28.72
N LEU A 183 20.30 2.55 -27.92
CA LEU A 183 21.45 3.33 -28.38
C LEU A 183 22.35 2.50 -29.30
N ALA A 184 22.69 1.27 -28.90
CA ALA A 184 23.47 0.34 -29.73
C ALA A 184 22.77 0.00 -31.05
N ASP A 185 21.45 -0.18 -31.04
CA ASP A 185 20.65 -0.42 -32.24
C ASP A 185 20.54 0.81 -33.15
N THR A 186 20.47 2.01 -32.58
CA THR A 186 20.45 3.27 -33.35
C THR A 186 21.79 3.50 -34.04
N ALA A 187 22.90 3.29 -33.34
CA ALA A 187 24.25 3.30 -33.91
C ALA A 187 24.46 2.18 -34.96
N ALA A 188 23.82 1.02 -34.81
CA ALA A 188 23.88 -0.06 -35.79
C ALA A 188 23.09 0.27 -37.07
N LYS A 189 21.90 0.86 -36.94
CA LYS A 189 21.09 1.35 -38.09
C LYS A 189 21.84 2.41 -38.90
N GLN A 190 22.49 3.36 -38.22
CA GLN A 190 23.32 4.38 -38.87
C GLN A 190 24.55 3.82 -39.60
N ARG A 191 25.03 2.62 -39.23
CA ARG A 191 26.24 1.99 -39.81
C ARG A 191 25.96 0.96 -40.90
N CYS A 192 24.71 0.76 -41.31
CA CYS A 192 24.31 -0.11 -42.44
C CYS A 192 24.92 -1.54 -42.40
N MET A 193 25.10 -2.10 -41.21
CA MET A 193 25.65 -3.46 -41.03
C MET A 193 24.53 -4.51 -40.99
N PRO A 194 24.68 -5.68 -41.66
CA PRO A 194 23.67 -6.73 -41.64
C PRO A 194 23.63 -7.46 -40.29
N THR A 195 22.70 -7.08 -39.43
CA THR A 195 22.49 -7.72 -38.12
C THR A 195 21.79 -9.08 -38.24
N SER A 196 22.18 -10.04 -37.40
CA SER A 196 21.51 -11.33 -37.28
C SER A 196 20.11 -11.16 -36.66
N LEU A 197 19.10 -11.02 -37.53
CA LEU A 197 17.71 -10.63 -37.22
C LEU A 197 17.03 -11.46 -36.12
N SER A 198 17.36 -12.76 -36.00
CA SER A 198 16.68 -13.67 -35.08
C SER A 198 17.00 -13.40 -33.59
N LYS A 199 18.26 -13.14 -33.23
CA LYS A 199 18.65 -12.90 -31.82
C LYS A 199 18.41 -11.48 -31.34
N THR A 200 18.40 -10.52 -32.26
CA THR A 200 18.08 -9.11 -31.96
C THR A 200 16.61 -8.93 -31.60
N GLY A 201 15.69 -9.70 -32.20
CA GLY A 201 14.26 -9.65 -31.88
C GLY A 201 13.93 -10.01 -30.43
N GLU A 202 14.51 -11.08 -29.89
CA GLU A 202 14.27 -11.50 -28.49
C GLU A 202 14.83 -10.48 -27.49
N LEU A 203 16.03 -9.96 -27.73
CA LEU A 203 16.65 -8.93 -26.90
C LEU A 203 15.83 -7.64 -26.92
N ARG A 204 15.38 -7.17 -28.10
CA ARG A 204 14.48 -6.01 -28.20
C ARG A 204 13.14 -6.21 -27.51
N ARG A 205 12.60 -7.44 -27.47
CA ARG A 205 11.35 -7.72 -26.74
C ARG A 205 11.55 -7.77 -25.23
N PHE A 206 12.77 -8.05 -24.75
CA PHE A 206 13.09 -8.09 -23.32
C PHE A 206 13.52 -6.72 -22.78
N PHE A 207 14.31 -5.98 -23.56
CA PHE A 207 14.86 -4.65 -23.22
C PHE A 207 14.07 -3.48 -23.83
N GLY A 208 12.98 -3.75 -24.54
CA GLY A 208 12.14 -2.70 -25.13
C GLY A 208 11.31 -1.93 -24.10
N PRO A 209 10.60 -0.88 -24.53
CA PRO A 209 9.68 -0.13 -23.68
C PRO A 209 8.58 -1.05 -23.11
N PHE A 210 8.03 -0.67 -21.96
CA PHE A 210 6.88 -1.37 -21.38
C PHE A 210 5.72 -1.40 -22.39
N GLN A 211 5.19 -2.59 -22.64
CA GLN A 211 4.00 -2.79 -23.46
C GLN A 211 2.88 -3.32 -22.55
N PRO A 212 1.73 -2.63 -22.47
CA PRO A 212 0.61 -3.10 -21.67
C PRO A 212 0.14 -4.46 -22.20
N ARG A 213 -0.03 -5.40 -21.26
CA ARG A 213 -0.62 -6.71 -21.52
C ARG A 213 -1.88 -6.81 -20.68
N LEU A 214 -3.00 -6.48 -21.31
CA LEU A 214 -4.33 -6.48 -20.74
C LEU A 214 -4.84 -7.92 -20.58
N ASP A 215 -5.68 -8.16 -19.59
CA ASP A 215 -6.37 -9.42 -19.35
C ASP A 215 -7.66 -9.51 -20.19
N VAL A 216 -7.50 -9.48 -21.51
CA VAL A 216 -8.60 -9.55 -22.49
C VAL A 216 -8.45 -10.80 -23.36
N GLY A 217 -9.57 -11.51 -23.57
CA GLY A 217 -9.61 -12.74 -24.36
C GLY A 217 -11.01 -13.37 -24.33
N ARG A 218 -11.45 -13.98 -25.43
CA ARG A 218 -12.78 -14.60 -25.53
C ARG A 218 -12.96 -15.81 -24.58
N ASP A 219 -11.85 -16.39 -24.14
CA ASP A 219 -11.76 -17.50 -23.18
C ASP A 219 -11.82 -17.05 -21.70
N ILE A 220 -11.75 -15.75 -21.43
CA ILE A 220 -11.76 -15.17 -20.08
C ILE A 220 -12.80 -14.05 -19.88
N ASP A 221 -13.34 -13.49 -20.96
CA ASP A 221 -14.44 -12.52 -20.94
C ASP A 221 -15.74 -13.21 -20.45
N PRO A 222 -16.38 -12.68 -19.38
CA PRO A 222 -17.53 -13.34 -18.73
C PRO A 222 -18.79 -13.41 -19.61
N VAL A 223 -18.93 -12.54 -20.61
CA VAL A 223 -20.03 -12.61 -21.59
C VAL A 223 -19.73 -13.65 -22.66
N ASN A 224 -18.52 -13.62 -23.24
CA ASN A 224 -18.14 -14.53 -24.32
C ASN A 224 -18.14 -16.01 -23.89
N ILE A 225 -17.82 -16.31 -22.63
CA ILE A 225 -17.90 -17.66 -22.07
C ILE A 225 -19.30 -18.01 -21.48
N GLY A 226 -20.28 -17.11 -21.61
CA GLY A 226 -21.67 -17.37 -21.22
C GLY A 226 -21.97 -17.32 -19.72
N LEU A 227 -21.17 -16.63 -18.91
CA LEU A 227 -21.50 -16.41 -17.49
C LEU A 227 -22.55 -15.32 -17.30
N VAL A 228 -22.63 -14.34 -18.19
CA VAL A 228 -23.61 -13.24 -18.15
C VAL A 228 -24.03 -12.81 -19.57
N THR A 229 -25.20 -12.19 -19.71
CA THR A 229 -25.59 -11.50 -20.96
C THR A 229 -25.16 -10.02 -20.96
N GLU A 230 -25.22 -9.34 -22.12
CA GLU A 230 -24.90 -7.91 -22.22
C GLU A 230 -25.89 -7.04 -21.40
N GLU A 231 -27.15 -7.48 -21.31
CA GLU A 231 -28.19 -6.84 -20.51
C GLU A 231 -27.93 -7.02 -19.00
N GLU A 232 -27.51 -8.23 -18.57
CA GLU A 232 -27.05 -8.46 -17.19
C GLU A 232 -25.82 -7.58 -16.88
N VAL A 233 -24.86 -7.44 -17.80
CA VAL A 233 -23.71 -6.54 -17.64
C VAL A 233 -24.13 -5.10 -17.42
N THR A 234 -25.03 -4.59 -18.27
CA THR A 234 -25.50 -3.20 -18.21
C THR A 234 -26.20 -2.92 -16.89
N MET A 235 -27.16 -3.77 -16.50
CA MET A 235 -27.90 -3.68 -15.24
C MET A 235 -26.98 -3.70 -14.02
N LEU A 236 -26.00 -4.62 -13.99
CA LEU A 236 -25.10 -4.77 -12.84
C LEU A 236 -24.11 -3.60 -12.72
N ILE A 237 -23.69 -2.98 -13.83
CA ILE A 237 -22.82 -1.79 -13.81
C ILE A 237 -23.61 -0.54 -13.40
N GLU A 238 -24.85 -0.38 -13.87
CA GLU A 238 -25.76 0.68 -13.41
C GLU A 238 -26.02 0.59 -11.90
N TYR A 239 -26.30 -0.62 -11.41
CA TYR A 239 -26.40 -0.91 -9.97
C TYR A 239 -25.10 -0.60 -9.22
N PHE A 240 -23.93 -0.93 -9.80
CA PHE A 240 -22.64 -0.62 -9.17
C PHE A 240 -22.47 0.88 -8.96
N TYR A 241 -22.77 1.69 -9.98
CA TYR A 241 -22.61 3.14 -9.84
C TYR A 241 -23.63 3.75 -8.88
N THR A 242 -24.87 3.29 -8.91
CA THR A 242 -25.96 3.79 -8.05
C THR A 242 -25.76 3.44 -6.58
N ASP A 243 -25.54 2.16 -6.26
CA ASP A 243 -25.62 1.63 -4.89
C ASP A 243 -24.25 1.37 -4.23
N LEU A 244 -23.16 1.27 -5.01
CA LEU A 244 -21.87 0.78 -4.52
C LEU A 244 -20.72 1.80 -4.65
N SER A 245 -20.70 2.63 -5.70
CA SER A 245 -19.56 3.52 -6.03
C SER A 245 -19.25 4.57 -4.96
N HIS A 246 -20.24 5.01 -4.19
CA HIS A 246 -20.07 6.00 -3.13
C HIS A 246 -19.09 5.56 -2.02
N THR A 247 -18.91 4.25 -1.82
CA THR A 247 -17.87 3.69 -0.94
C THR A 247 -16.63 3.20 -1.69
N ARG A 248 -16.65 3.14 -3.03
CA ARG A 248 -15.61 2.56 -3.91
C ARG A 248 -15.12 3.53 -4.97
N TRP A 249 -14.20 4.35 -4.54
CA TRP A 249 -13.50 5.31 -5.38
C TRP A 249 -12.47 4.66 -6.31
N GLY A 250 -11.98 5.43 -7.28
CA GLY A 250 -11.00 5.00 -8.28
C GLY A 250 -11.61 4.86 -9.68
N LEU A 251 -12.89 4.48 -9.74
CA LEU A 251 -13.68 4.48 -10.97
C LEU A 251 -14.11 5.89 -11.37
N ASP A 252 -14.60 6.02 -12.59
CA ASP A 252 -15.08 7.25 -13.23
C ASP A 252 -16.16 6.79 -14.23
N PRO A 253 -17.45 7.09 -14.01
CA PRO A 253 -18.54 6.57 -14.87
C PRO A 253 -18.43 7.05 -16.32
N SER A 254 -17.76 8.18 -16.57
CA SER A 254 -17.58 8.74 -17.91
C SER A 254 -16.43 8.12 -18.71
N ILE A 255 -15.59 7.32 -18.05
CA ILE A 255 -14.51 6.54 -18.67
C ILE A 255 -14.86 5.05 -18.61
N HIS A 256 -15.18 4.54 -17.42
CA HIS A 256 -15.36 3.12 -17.11
C HIS A 256 -16.81 2.68 -17.40
N THR A 257 -17.23 2.88 -18.65
CA THR A 257 -18.47 2.31 -19.20
C THR A 257 -18.33 0.79 -19.35
N ALA A 258 -19.45 0.09 -19.59
CA ALA A 258 -19.43 -1.37 -19.83
C ALA A 258 -18.45 -1.76 -20.96
N ASP A 259 -18.53 -1.08 -22.11
CA ASP A 259 -17.67 -1.31 -23.27
C ASP A 259 -16.20 -1.01 -22.96
N PHE A 260 -15.93 0.10 -22.28
CA PHE A 260 -14.56 0.45 -21.89
C PHE A 260 -13.98 -0.59 -20.94
N VAL A 261 -14.67 -0.90 -19.84
CA VAL A 261 -14.19 -1.87 -18.85
C VAL A 261 -13.96 -3.24 -19.50
N ARG A 262 -14.90 -3.71 -20.32
CA ARG A 262 -14.78 -5.00 -21.05
C ARG A 262 -13.62 -5.03 -22.04
N SER A 263 -13.41 -3.95 -22.79
CA SER A 263 -12.28 -3.84 -23.74
C SER A 263 -10.91 -3.70 -23.05
N ARG A 264 -10.88 -3.48 -21.73
CA ARG A 264 -9.68 -3.18 -20.96
C ARG A 264 -9.28 -4.23 -19.93
N SER A 265 -10.24 -4.90 -19.27
CA SER A 265 -9.97 -5.95 -18.28
C SER A 265 -11.19 -6.83 -18.00
N ALA A 266 -11.08 -8.13 -18.27
CA ALA A 266 -12.09 -9.11 -17.89
C ALA A 266 -12.19 -9.24 -16.35
N PHE A 267 -11.09 -9.04 -15.63
CA PHE A 267 -11.04 -9.07 -14.17
C PHE A 267 -11.74 -7.87 -13.53
N LEU A 268 -11.58 -6.65 -14.06
CA LEU A 268 -12.34 -5.49 -13.58
C LEU A 268 -13.84 -5.68 -13.84
N LEU A 269 -14.21 -6.07 -15.06
CA LEU A 269 -15.61 -6.35 -15.41
C LEU A 269 -16.21 -7.36 -14.43
N THR A 270 -15.62 -8.55 -14.33
CA THR A 270 -16.11 -9.62 -13.45
C THR A 270 -16.18 -9.18 -11.98
N SER A 271 -15.27 -8.32 -11.52
CA SER A 271 -15.26 -7.82 -10.14
C SER A 271 -16.40 -6.84 -9.86
N MET A 272 -16.69 -5.91 -10.78
CA MET A 272 -17.84 -5.01 -10.66
C MET A 272 -19.16 -5.80 -10.66
N LEU A 273 -19.31 -6.73 -11.60
CA LEU A 273 -20.50 -7.59 -11.72
C LEU A 273 -20.68 -8.46 -10.46
N ALA A 274 -19.60 -9.06 -9.95
CA ALA A 274 -19.62 -9.91 -8.76
C ALA A 274 -20.02 -9.11 -7.52
N ALA A 275 -19.51 -7.88 -7.37
CA ALA A 275 -19.86 -6.98 -6.27
C ALA A 275 -21.35 -6.63 -6.30
N SER A 276 -21.89 -6.17 -7.44
CA SER A 276 -23.33 -5.87 -7.60
C SER A 276 -24.21 -7.09 -7.30
N ALA A 277 -23.82 -8.27 -7.79
CA ALA A 277 -24.59 -9.50 -7.58
C ALA A 277 -24.71 -9.92 -6.09
N LEU A 278 -23.83 -9.45 -5.19
CA LEU A 278 -23.96 -9.71 -3.74
C LEU A 278 -25.19 -9.03 -3.13
N PHE A 279 -25.64 -7.90 -3.67
CA PHE A 279 -26.69 -7.07 -3.07
C PHE A 279 -28.07 -7.25 -3.71
N ILE A 280 -28.15 -7.89 -4.88
CA ILE A 280 -29.41 -8.22 -5.54
C ILE A 280 -30.04 -9.45 -4.87
N PRO A 281 -31.27 -9.39 -4.31
CA PRO A 281 -31.85 -10.49 -3.52
C PRO A 281 -31.98 -11.83 -4.25
N LEU A 282 -32.31 -11.82 -5.55
CA LEU A 282 -32.38 -13.03 -6.39
C LEU A 282 -31.05 -13.37 -7.10
N GLY A 283 -29.98 -12.66 -6.77
CA GLY A 283 -28.66 -12.74 -7.42
C GLY A 283 -27.80 -13.95 -7.01
N ALA A 284 -28.27 -14.88 -6.18
CA ALA A 284 -27.43 -15.92 -5.58
C ALA A 284 -26.66 -16.79 -6.59
N ALA A 285 -27.33 -17.26 -7.66
CA ALA A 285 -26.68 -18.05 -8.72
C ALA A 285 -25.66 -17.21 -9.51
N LEU A 286 -26.00 -15.94 -9.77
CA LEU A 286 -25.19 -14.97 -10.49
C LEU A 286 -23.93 -14.58 -9.70
N SER A 287 -24.08 -14.29 -8.41
CA SER A 287 -22.97 -14.04 -7.48
C SER A 287 -22.03 -15.25 -7.39
N LYS A 288 -22.56 -16.48 -7.31
CA LYS A 288 -21.74 -17.70 -7.28
C LYS A 288 -20.94 -17.92 -8.57
N ARG A 289 -21.55 -17.79 -9.76
CA ARG A 289 -20.86 -17.98 -11.04
C ARG A 289 -19.77 -16.92 -11.26
N LEU A 290 -20.06 -15.65 -10.96
CA LEU A 290 -19.10 -14.54 -11.08
C LEU A 290 -17.96 -14.62 -10.04
N SER A 291 -18.25 -15.00 -8.79
CA SER A 291 -17.23 -15.15 -7.74
C SER A 291 -16.24 -16.27 -8.05
N ASN A 292 -16.71 -17.38 -8.63
CA ASN A 292 -15.85 -18.46 -9.11
C ASN A 292 -14.93 -17.98 -10.25
N HIS A 293 -15.49 -17.26 -11.22
CA HIS A 293 -14.71 -16.71 -12.34
C HIS A 293 -13.69 -15.68 -11.86
N ARG A 294 -14.05 -14.81 -10.92
CA ARG A 294 -13.11 -13.91 -10.25
C ARG A 294 -11.96 -14.67 -9.58
N LYS A 295 -12.24 -15.71 -8.78
CA LYS A 295 -11.19 -16.55 -8.14
C LYS A 295 -10.28 -17.23 -9.20
N TYR A 296 -10.77 -17.51 -10.40
CA TYR A 296 -9.96 -17.93 -11.55
C TYR A 296 -9.12 -16.77 -12.14
N LEU A 297 -9.73 -15.61 -12.40
CA LEU A 297 -9.08 -14.46 -13.03
C LEU A 297 -7.91 -13.90 -12.21
N VAL A 298 -8.01 -13.87 -10.88
CA VAL A 298 -6.88 -13.52 -9.99
C VAL A 298 -5.66 -14.40 -10.28
N LYS A 299 -5.84 -15.73 -10.35
CA LYS A 299 -4.77 -16.68 -10.67
C LYS A 299 -4.28 -16.51 -12.12
N HIS A 300 -5.19 -16.24 -13.06
CA HIS A 300 -4.86 -16.01 -14.46
C HIS A 300 -3.98 -14.76 -14.64
N VAL A 301 -4.43 -13.60 -14.14
CA VAL A 301 -3.71 -12.32 -14.16
C VAL A 301 -2.30 -12.47 -13.59
N MET A 302 -2.16 -13.11 -12.42
CA MET A 302 -0.85 -13.30 -11.79
C MET A 302 0.06 -14.27 -12.56
N SER A 303 -0.47 -15.37 -13.08
CA SER A 303 0.32 -16.35 -13.84
C SER A 303 0.79 -15.80 -15.20
N LYS A 304 -0.02 -14.98 -15.88
CA LYS A 304 0.32 -14.34 -17.16
C LYS A 304 1.08 -13.02 -16.99
N ARG A 305 1.11 -12.48 -15.76
CA ARG A 305 1.64 -11.17 -15.35
C ARG A 305 1.04 -10.01 -16.14
N PHE A 306 -0.28 -10.03 -16.27
CA PHE A 306 -1.05 -8.92 -16.84
C PHE A 306 -1.01 -7.70 -15.92
N ARG A 307 -1.01 -6.50 -16.51
CA ARG A 307 -0.87 -5.22 -15.80
C ARG A 307 -1.61 -4.12 -16.54
N SER A 308 -2.45 -3.42 -15.81
CA SER A 308 -3.19 -2.25 -16.26
C SER A 308 -3.75 -1.52 -15.03
N PRO A 309 -4.15 -0.24 -15.15
CA PRO A 309 -4.85 0.46 -14.07
C PRO A 309 -6.18 -0.23 -13.72
N GLU A 310 -6.83 -0.87 -14.70
CA GLU A 310 -8.06 -1.63 -14.50
C GLU A 310 -7.86 -2.87 -13.61
N ILE A 311 -6.71 -3.55 -13.71
CA ILE A 311 -6.35 -4.67 -12.81
C ILE A 311 -6.14 -4.18 -11.36
N VAL A 312 -5.57 -2.98 -11.16
CA VAL A 312 -5.43 -2.37 -9.82
C VAL A 312 -6.82 -2.14 -9.21
N LEU A 313 -7.74 -1.54 -9.96
CA LEU A 313 -9.14 -1.37 -9.57
C LEU A 313 -9.84 -2.70 -9.27
N ALA A 314 -9.61 -3.73 -10.07
CA ALA A 314 -10.22 -5.05 -9.88
C ALA A 314 -9.81 -5.68 -8.54
N PHE A 315 -8.54 -5.59 -8.15
CA PHE A 315 -8.11 -6.00 -6.81
C PHE A 315 -8.78 -5.17 -5.70
N MET A 316 -8.84 -3.84 -5.87
CA MET A 316 -9.41 -2.90 -4.88
C MET A 316 -10.91 -3.09 -4.63
N ILE A 317 -11.71 -3.32 -5.68
CA ILE A 317 -13.18 -3.45 -5.59
C ILE A 317 -13.61 -4.67 -4.75
N ASN A 318 -12.79 -5.72 -4.72
CA ASN A 318 -13.13 -6.98 -4.06
C ASN A 318 -12.95 -6.94 -2.53
N ILE A 319 -11.85 -6.34 -2.06
CA ILE A 319 -11.49 -6.20 -0.63
C ILE A 319 -12.67 -5.81 0.28
N PRO A 320 -13.45 -4.76 -0.03
CA PRO A 320 -14.64 -4.33 0.72
C PRO A 320 -15.63 -5.39 1.16
N TRP A 321 -15.85 -6.41 0.32
CA TRP A 321 -16.98 -7.34 0.42
C TRP A 321 -16.52 -8.79 0.22
N MET A 322 -15.26 -9.08 0.55
CA MET A 322 -14.81 -10.45 0.74
C MET A 322 -15.65 -11.11 1.83
N SER A 323 -16.26 -12.25 1.52
CA SER A 323 -16.89 -13.07 2.57
C SER A 323 -15.80 -13.54 3.54
N PRO A 324 -16.10 -13.62 4.86
CA PRO A 324 -15.20 -14.27 5.80
C PRO A 324 -15.12 -15.77 5.45
N GLU A 325 -13.91 -16.30 5.40
CA GLU A 325 -13.65 -17.74 5.31
C GLU A 325 -13.71 -18.34 6.75
N ASN A 326 -13.26 -19.58 6.98
CA ASN A 326 -13.52 -20.28 8.26
C ASN A 326 -12.72 -19.73 9.44
N HIS A 327 -11.57 -19.11 9.17
CA HIS A 327 -10.66 -18.58 10.18
C HIS A 327 -10.10 -17.22 9.75
N TRP A 328 -9.81 -16.32 10.71
CA TRP A 328 -9.32 -14.97 10.40
C TRP A 328 -7.99 -14.97 9.63
N ALA A 329 -7.15 -16.00 9.81
CA ALA A 329 -5.89 -16.16 9.10
C ALA A 329 -6.04 -16.47 7.59
N GLU A 330 -7.27 -16.76 7.14
CA GLU A 330 -7.62 -17.00 5.73
C GLU A 330 -8.03 -15.69 5.00
N ASP A 331 -7.95 -14.52 5.65
CA ASP A 331 -8.32 -13.21 5.08
C ASP A 331 -7.38 -12.78 3.93
N GLU A 332 -7.85 -12.95 2.68
CA GLU A 332 -7.13 -12.53 1.47
C GLU A 332 -7.00 -11.00 1.30
N THR A 333 -7.65 -10.17 2.15
CA THR A 333 -7.68 -8.69 2.00
C THR A 333 -6.29 -8.10 1.82
N CYS A 334 -5.35 -8.47 2.70
CA CYS A 334 -4.00 -7.92 2.68
C CYS A 334 -3.22 -8.37 1.44
N SER A 335 -3.49 -9.58 0.94
CA SER A 335 -2.90 -10.12 -0.29
C SER A 335 -3.38 -9.38 -1.53
N TYR A 336 -4.69 -9.12 -1.67
CA TYR A 336 -5.24 -8.36 -2.79
C TYR A 336 -4.71 -6.91 -2.78
N MET A 337 -4.57 -6.31 -1.59
CA MET A 337 -4.06 -4.95 -1.43
C MET A 337 -2.58 -4.85 -1.83
N ALA A 338 -1.75 -5.81 -1.40
CA ALA A 338 -0.36 -5.89 -1.81
C ALA A 338 -0.19 -6.13 -3.32
N LEU A 339 -1.06 -6.94 -3.93
CA LEU A 339 -1.07 -7.15 -5.39
C LEU A 339 -1.50 -5.87 -6.15
N ALA A 340 -2.53 -5.17 -5.69
CA ALA A 340 -2.93 -3.87 -6.24
C ALA A 340 -1.79 -2.86 -6.21
N HIS A 341 -1.12 -2.74 -5.05
CA HIS A 341 0.03 -1.86 -4.87
C HIS A 341 1.23 -2.26 -5.75
N SER A 342 1.55 -3.55 -5.87
CA SER A 342 2.64 -4.00 -6.73
C SER A 342 2.37 -3.69 -8.21
N VAL A 343 1.14 -3.92 -8.69
CA VAL A 343 0.78 -3.59 -10.08
C VAL A 343 0.78 -2.07 -10.31
N ALA A 344 0.31 -1.29 -9.32
CA ALA A 344 0.31 0.18 -9.39
C ALA A 344 1.72 0.77 -9.50
N LEU A 345 2.71 0.23 -8.76
CA LEU A 345 4.12 0.64 -8.87
C LEU A 345 4.74 0.19 -10.20
N ASP A 346 4.49 -1.06 -10.63
CA ASP A 346 5.00 -1.60 -11.89
C ASP A 346 4.54 -0.79 -13.12
N ILE A 347 3.40 -0.10 -13.05
CA ILE A 347 2.89 0.81 -14.10
C ILE A 347 3.01 2.29 -13.73
N SER A 348 3.71 2.64 -12.65
CA SER A 348 3.99 4.02 -12.21
C SER A 348 2.75 4.89 -11.99
N LEU A 349 1.75 4.41 -11.23
CA LEU A 349 0.61 5.22 -10.78
C LEU A 349 0.97 6.21 -9.66
N ASN A 350 2.07 5.97 -8.94
CA ASN A 350 2.51 6.77 -7.80
C ASN A 350 3.16 8.12 -8.17
N LYS A 351 3.36 8.36 -9.46
CA LYS A 351 4.13 9.49 -10.01
C LYS A 351 3.25 10.67 -10.38
N ILE A 352 3.80 11.88 -10.21
CA ILE A 352 3.17 13.14 -10.66
C ILE A 352 3.18 13.17 -12.20
N ILE A 353 2.01 13.40 -12.80
CA ILE A 353 1.88 13.50 -14.26
C ILE A 353 2.20 14.91 -14.71
N ILE A 354 3.12 15.06 -15.66
CA ILE A 354 3.53 16.35 -16.21
C ILE A 354 3.09 16.44 -17.68
N LEU A 355 2.24 17.42 -17.99
CA LEU A 355 1.78 17.72 -19.34
C LEU A 355 2.92 18.28 -20.22
N ASN A 356 3.68 19.26 -19.72
CA ASN A 356 4.77 19.92 -20.42
C ASN A 356 6.06 19.90 -19.60
N ALA A 357 7.20 19.47 -20.15
CA ALA A 357 8.47 19.41 -19.41
C ALA A 357 8.91 20.78 -18.83
N ASN A 358 8.50 21.88 -19.49
CA ASN A 358 8.80 23.26 -19.07
C ASN A 358 7.95 23.73 -17.88
N SER A 359 6.95 22.96 -17.42
CA SER A 359 6.10 23.31 -16.27
C SER A 359 6.53 22.62 -14.97
N LEU A 360 7.75 22.06 -14.89
CA LEU A 360 8.33 21.69 -13.61
C LEU A 360 8.51 22.96 -12.76
N GLN A 361 7.71 23.07 -11.69
CA GLN A 361 8.07 23.93 -10.57
C GLN A 361 9.34 23.38 -9.92
N THR A 362 10.23 24.27 -9.48
CA THR A 362 11.60 23.96 -9.00
C THR A 362 11.68 23.05 -7.76
N ALA A 363 10.54 22.65 -7.19
CA ALA A 363 10.43 21.88 -5.96
C ALA A 363 10.29 20.36 -6.15
N VAL A 364 9.89 19.87 -7.33
CA VAL A 364 9.60 18.43 -7.54
C VAL A 364 10.77 17.72 -8.23
N LEU A 365 11.23 16.62 -7.66
CA LEU A 365 12.30 15.80 -8.24
C LEU A 365 11.83 15.11 -9.53
N LYS A 366 12.63 15.18 -10.60
CA LYS A 366 12.35 14.49 -11.88
C LYS A 366 12.03 13.00 -11.70
N SER A 367 12.64 12.34 -10.71
CA SER A 367 12.44 10.93 -10.39
C SER A 367 11.00 10.57 -10.04
N ASP A 368 10.25 11.52 -9.46
CA ASP A 368 8.88 11.30 -8.98
C ASP A 368 7.83 11.65 -10.05
N CYS A 369 8.29 12.10 -11.22
CA CYS A 369 7.46 12.55 -12.32
C CYS A 369 7.39 11.53 -13.46
N ILE A 370 6.31 11.61 -14.24
CA ILE A 370 6.12 10.91 -15.51
C ILE A 370 5.50 11.88 -16.53
N SER A 371 6.01 11.90 -17.77
CA SER A 371 5.38 12.70 -18.82
C SER A 371 4.01 12.13 -19.18
N ALA A 372 3.05 13.00 -19.46
CA ALA A 372 1.69 12.63 -19.83
C ALA A 372 1.65 11.68 -21.05
N ARG A 373 2.53 11.89 -22.04
CA ARG A 373 2.72 10.97 -23.17
C ARG A 373 3.12 9.56 -22.71
N LYS A 374 4.21 9.43 -21.93
CA LYS A 374 4.69 8.14 -21.39
C LYS A 374 3.61 7.43 -20.55
N ALA A 375 2.82 8.18 -19.78
CA ALA A 375 1.72 7.64 -18.98
C ALA A 375 0.58 7.04 -19.85
N LEU A 376 0.17 7.71 -20.94
CA LEU A 376 -0.79 7.17 -21.90
C LEU A 376 -0.24 5.97 -22.67
N ASP A 377 1.02 6.04 -23.11
CA ASP A 377 1.68 4.96 -23.85
C ASP A 377 1.78 3.67 -23.01
N MET A 378 2.11 3.80 -21.72
CA MET A 378 2.13 2.69 -20.76
C MET A 378 0.75 2.05 -20.56
N ASP A 379 -0.33 2.82 -20.67
CA ASP A 379 -1.70 2.32 -20.60
C ASP A 379 -2.23 1.83 -21.97
N GLY A 380 -1.49 2.03 -23.06
CA GLY A 380 -1.81 1.57 -24.41
C GLY A 380 -2.63 2.55 -25.23
N PHE A 381 -2.65 3.83 -24.83
CA PHE A 381 -3.35 4.92 -25.51
C PHE A 381 -2.39 5.77 -26.36
N VAL A 382 -1.57 5.09 -27.18
CA VAL A 382 -0.49 5.71 -27.97
C VAL A 382 -1.01 6.80 -28.91
N ASP A 383 -2.18 6.57 -29.52
CA ASP A 383 -2.78 7.50 -30.49
C ASP A 383 -3.61 8.63 -29.84
N VAL A 384 -3.73 8.67 -28.50
CA VAL A 384 -4.46 9.72 -27.79
C VAL A 384 -3.53 10.90 -27.50
N ASP A 385 -4.00 12.13 -27.71
CA ASP A 385 -3.27 13.35 -27.34
C ASP A 385 -3.57 13.74 -25.88
N PRO A 386 -2.54 13.82 -24.99
CA PRO A 386 -2.64 14.32 -23.62
C PRO A 386 -3.36 15.66 -23.44
N THR A 387 -3.31 16.55 -24.42
CA THR A 387 -3.92 17.89 -24.31
C THR A 387 -5.43 17.87 -24.49
N THR A 388 -5.97 16.82 -25.11
CA THR A 388 -7.42 16.67 -25.31
C THR A 388 -8.12 16.32 -24.00
N ARG A 389 -9.39 16.74 -23.87
CA ARG A 389 -10.22 16.42 -22.68
C ARG A 389 -10.30 14.91 -22.40
N TRP A 390 -10.25 14.07 -23.42
CA TRP A 390 -10.19 12.61 -23.27
C TRP A 390 -8.84 12.12 -22.75
N GLY A 391 -7.72 12.62 -23.30
CA GLY A 391 -6.37 12.35 -22.80
C GLY A 391 -6.21 12.75 -21.34
N GLN A 392 -6.64 13.96 -20.97
CA GLN A 392 -6.62 14.45 -19.59
C GLN A 392 -7.46 13.57 -18.64
N LYS A 393 -8.65 13.12 -19.07
CA LYS A 393 -9.45 12.15 -18.29
C LYS A 393 -8.75 10.81 -18.07
N LEU A 394 -8.11 10.26 -19.10
CA LEU A 394 -7.33 9.01 -19.00
C LEU A 394 -6.09 9.15 -18.09
N LEU A 395 -5.50 10.35 -18.01
CA LEU A 395 -4.42 10.67 -17.08
C LEU A 395 -4.95 10.81 -15.64
N ARG A 396 -6.00 11.62 -15.44
CA ARG A 396 -6.66 11.81 -14.14
C ARG A 396 -7.15 10.49 -13.52
N ARG A 397 -7.60 9.55 -14.35
CA ARG A 397 -7.91 8.18 -13.93
C ARG A 397 -6.75 7.52 -13.18
N ARG A 398 -5.50 7.67 -13.64
CA ARG A 398 -4.31 7.08 -13.00
C ARG A 398 -4.11 7.64 -11.59
N GLU A 399 -4.19 8.96 -11.48
CA GLU A 399 -4.13 9.72 -10.23
C GLU A 399 -5.25 9.31 -9.26
N ARG A 400 -6.49 9.22 -9.75
CA ARG A 400 -7.67 8.79 -9.01
C ARG A 400 -7.51 7.38 -8.44
N ILE A 401 -6.99 6.44 -9.22
CA ILE A 401 -6.70 5.07 -8.79
C ILE A 401 -5.64 5.07 -7.68
N TRP A 402 -4.60 5.91 -7.79
CA TRP A 402 -3.57 6.02 -6.75
C TRP A 402 -4.12 6.58 -5.43
N LEU A 403 -4.90 7.67 -5.47
CA LEU A 403 -5.54 8.24 -4.27
C LEU A 403 -6.55 7.27 -3.63
N ALA A 404 -7.32 6.54 -4.45
CA ALA A 404 -8.23 5.51 -3.97
C ALA A 404 -7.49 4.30 -3.35
N LEU A 405 -6.36 3.89 -3.91
CA LEU A 405 -5.50 2.83 -3.35
C LEU A 405 -4.86 3.26 -2.03
N PHE A 406 -4.34 4.49 -1.95
CA PHE A 406 -3.84 5.09 -0.71
C PHE A 406 -4.91 5.09 0.39
N ASN A 407 -6.12 5.53 0.05
CA ASN A 407 -7.26 5.50 0.97
C ASN A 407 -7.65 4.07 1.40
N LEU A 408 -7.59 3.10 0.50
CA LEU A 408 -7.88 1.71 0.82
C LEU A 408 -6.84 1.13 1.78
N ASP A 409 -5.54 1.35 1.52
CA ASP A 409 -4.46 0.93 2.42
C ASP A 409 -4.64 1.52 3.83
N ARG A 410 -4.79 2.84 3.94
CA ARG A 410 -5.02 3.50 5.23
C ARG A 410 -6.26 2.94 5.95
N GLY A 411 -7.37 2.75 5.23
CA GLY A 411 -8.62 2.23 5.79
C GLY A 411 -8.57 0.76 6.22
N VAL A 412 -7.82 -0.08 5.50
CA VAL A 412 -7.61 -1.51 5.83
C VAL A 412 -6.64 -1.67 6.99
N CYS A 413 -5.53 -0.92 6.96
CA CYS A 413 -4.46 -1.00 7.95
C CYS A 413 -4.88 -0.42 9.30
N LEU A 414 -5.54 0.75 9.35
CA LEU A 414 -6.09 1.32 10.58
C LEU A 414 -7.08 0.36 11.27
N ALA A 415 -7.98 -0.26 10.50
CA ALA A 415 -8.95 -1.20 11.04
C ALA A 415 -8.31 -2.50 11.57
N ARG A 416 -7.14 -2.91 11.06
CA ARG A 416 -6.45 -4.16 11.42
C ARG A 416 -5.20 -3.95 12.28
N GLY A 417 -4.92 -2.74 12.76
CA GLY A 417 -3.70 -2.42 13.52
C GLY A 417 -2.39 -2.68 12.75
N ARG A 418 -2.40 -2.65 11.41
CA ARG A 418 -1.20 -2.92 10.58
C ARG A 418 -0.52 -1.61 10.19
N ALA A 419 0.79 -1.64 9.95
CA ALA A 419 1.46 -0.50 9.33
C ALA A 419 1.02 -0.32 7.86
N PHE A 420 1.14 0.93 7.42
CA PHE A 420 0.81 1.35 6.06
C PHE A 420 1.81 0.82 5.04
N THR A 421 1.31 0.23 3.95
CA THR A 421 2.17 -0.33 2.90
C THR A 421 2.36 0.64 1.74
N VAL A 422 1.29 1.36 1.38
CA VAL A 422 1.32 2.43 0.38
C VAL A 422 1.96 3.68 0.99
N GLN A 423 3.09 4.11 0.43
CA GLN A 423 3.80 5.30 0.92
C GLN A 423 3.05 6.58 0.57
N VAL A 424 3.26 7.64 1.35
CA VAL A 424 2.83 8.99 0.96
C VAL A 424 3.75 9.41 -0.18
N SER A 425 3.23 9.48 -1.42
CA SER A 425 4.02 9.99 -2.56
C SER A 425 3.87 11.50 -2.67
N PRO A 426 4.78 12.21 -3.37
CA PRO A 426 4.68 13.68 -3.54
C PRO A 426 3.35 14.17 -4.12
N PHE A 427 2.67 13.33 -4.90
CA PHE A 427 1.30 13.61 -5.36
C PHE A 427 0.26 13.57 -4.22
N VAL A 428 0.36 12.64 -3.26
CA VAL A 428 -0.50 12.58 -2.08
C VAL A 428 -0.18 13.73 -1.09
N GLU A 429 1.07 14.17 -1.03
CA GLU A 429 1.46 15.34 -0.22
C GLU A 429 0.82 16.65 -0.67
N THR A 430 0.37 16.72 -1.93
CA THR A 430 -0.09 17.96 -2.59
C THR A 430 -1.50 17.85 -3.20
N CYS A 431 -2.26 16.80 -2.88
CA CYS A 431 -3.54 16.50 -3.53
C CYS A 431 -4.74 17.36 -3.10
N ASP A 432 -4.57 18.27 -2.12
CA ASP A 432 -5.65 18.98 -1.42
C ASP A 432 -6.61 19.71 -2.37
N ALA A 433 -6.08 20.34 -3.43
CA ALA A 433 -6.87 21.03 -4.46
C ALA A 433 -7.18 20.18 -5.71
N TRP A 434 -6.75 18.92 -5.78
CA TRP A 434 -6.87 18.07 -6.98
C TRP A 434 -8.34 17.82 -7.40
N HIS A 435 -9.27 17.86 -6.45
CA HIS A 435 -10.70 17.71 -6.68
C HIS A 435 -11.34 18.91 -7.41
N ASN A 436 -10.70 20.09 -7.41
CA ASN A 436 -11.22 21.33 -8.01
C ASN A 436 -11.03 21.45 -9.53
N ALA A 437 -10.64 20.36 -10.21
CA ALA A 437 -10.43 20.35 -11.66
C ALA A 437 -11.77 20.39 -12.44
N ASP A 438 -11.76 21.02 -13.62
CA ASP A 438 -12.90 21.06 -14.55
C ASP A 438 -13.32 19.67 -15.11
N ILE A 439 -12.42 18.70 -14.98
CA ILE A 439 -12.61 17.28 -15.32
C ILE A 439 -12.79 16.38 -14.08
N ALA A 440 -13.09 16.96 -12.92
CA ALA A 440 -13.39 16.19 -11.72
C ALA A 440 -14.66 15.32 -11.89
N ASP A 441 -14.68 14.20 -11.17
CA ASP A 441 -15.85 13.33 -11.00
C ASP A 441 -16.50 13.56 -9.64
N THR A 442 -17.78 13.21 -9.50
CA THR A 442 -18.62 13.43 -8.31
C THR A 442 -17.97 12.97 -7.00
N TRP A 443 -17.15 11.91 -7.03
CA TRP A 443 -16.50 11.38 -5.82
C TRP A 443 -15.10 11.96 -5.53
N ASP A 444 -14.54 12.81 -6.39
CA ASP A 444 -13.17 13.31 -6.23
C ASP A 444 -12.98 14.13 -4.95
N GLY A 445 -13.99 14.90 -4.53
CA GLY A 445 -13.99 15.59 -3.23
C GLY A 445 -13.85 14.60 -2.07
N SER A 446 -14.67 13.57 -2.02
CA SER A 446 -14.65 12.53 -0.96
C SER A 446 -13.34 11.75 -0.90
N ILE A 447 -12.72 11.51 -2.07
CA ILE A 447 -11.38 10.91 -2.17
C ILE A 447 -10.36 11.81 -1.47
N VAL A 448 -10.29 13.09 -1.85
CA VAL A 448 -9.27 14.02 -1.33
C VAL A 448 -9.52 14.33 0.14
N ALA A 449 -10.75 14.58 0.56
CA ALA A 449 -11.12 14.80 1.97
C ALA A 449 -10.59 13.68 2.88
N SER A 450 -10.73 12.43 2.42
CA SER A 450 -10.25 11.23 3.11
C SER A 450 -8.73 11.06 3.00
N SER A 451 -8.13 11.41 1.86
CA SER A 451 -6.67 11.37 1.65
C SER A 451 -5.96 12.35 2.59
N VAL A 452 -6.42 13.60 2.65
CA VAL A 452 -5.88 14.67 3.50
C VAL A 452 -5.95 14.25 4.96
N LEU A 453 -7.15 13.85 5.44
CA LEU A 453 -7.34 13.37 6.80
C LEU A 453 -6.31 12.27 7.15
N ARG A 454 -6.25 11.21 6.33
CA ARG A 454 -5.41 10.02 6.61
C ARG A 454 -3.92 10.22 6.40
N ARG A 455 -3.52 11.16 5.55
CA ARG A 455 -2.13 11.61 5.40
C ARG A 455 -1.65 12.30 6.68
N ASP A 456 -2.49 13.17 7.24
CA ASP A 456 -2.06 14.08 8.30
C ASP A 456 -2.26 13.52 9.73
N ILE A 457 -2.97 12.38 9.90
CA ILE A 457 -3.03 11.58 11.16
C ILE A 457 -1.65 11.41 11.80
N ALA A 458 -0.63 11.06 11.02
CA ALA A 458 0.71 10.81 11.57
C ALA A 458 1.33 12.08 12.20
N LYS A 459 1.08 13.25 11.60
CA LYS A 459 1.60 14.54 12.08
C LYS A 459 0.94 14.92 13.41
N ILE A 460 -0.38 14.76 13.53
CA ILE A 460 -1.09 15.06 14.79
C ILE A 460 -0.72 14.08 15.91
N ILE A 461 -0.56 12.78 15.62
CA ILE A 461 -0.09 11.80 16.63
C ILE A 461 1.32 12.13 17.12
N THR A 462 2.27 12.46 16.25
CA THR A 462 3.61 12.90 16.67
C THR A 462 3.53 14.17 17.51
N SER A 463 2.76 15.17 17.07
CA SER A 463 2.61 16.43 17.80
C SER A 463 1.97 16.27 19.19
N ILE A 464 1.08 15.29 19.37
CA ILE A 464 0.55 14.90 20.69
C ILE A 464 1.66 14.28 21.56
N LYS A 465 2.46 13.36 21.01
CA LYS A 465 3.58 12.73 21.73
C LYS A 465 4.62 13.76 22.17
N ASP A 466 5.02 14.67 21.28
CA ASP A 466 5.94 15.78 21.60
C ASP A 466 5.42 16.66 22.75
N THR A 467 4.09 16.87 22.80
CA THR A 467 3.42 17.61 23.88
C THR A 467 3.43 16.80 25.19
N CYS A 468 3.20 15.49 25.13
CA CYS A 468 3.30 14.58 26.28
C CYS A 468 4.74 14.47 26.84
N ASP A 469 5.76 14.45 26.00
CA ASP A 469 7.17 14.44 26.43
C ASP A 469 7.57 15.76 27.10
N SER A 470 7.07 16.89 26.58
CA SER A 470 7.30 18.23 27.13
C SER A 470 6.82 18.37 28.58
N THR A 471 5.81 17.58 29.00
CA THR A 471 5.27 17.52 30.37
C THR A 471 6.35 17.28 31.44
N ALA A 472 7.38 16.48 31.12
CA ALA A 472 8.49 16.18 32.03
C ALA A 472 9.44 17.38 32.26
N SER A 473 9.31 18.44 31.45
CA SER A 473 10.28 19.54 31.35
C SER A 473 9.74 20.89 31.83
N THR A 474 8.43 21.13 31.71
CA THR A 474 7.83 22.47 31.87
C THR A 474 7.20 22.74 33.24
N GLY A 475 6.95 21.73 34.06
CA GLY A 475 6.35 21.90 35.40
C GLY A 475 4.90 22.39 35.41
N LEU A 476 4.21 22.32 34.27
CA LEU A 476 2.77 22.60 34.12
C LEU A 476 1.93 21.51 34.79
N GLU A 477 0.75 21.86 35.29
CA GLU A 477 -0.17 20.86 35.87
C GLU A 477 -0.76 19.96 34.78
N GLY A 478 -0.97 18.67 35.09
CA GLY A 478 -1.45 17.68 34.11
C GLY A 478 -2.80 18.04 33.45
N TYR A 479 -3.58 18.92 34.08
CA TYR A 479 -4.83 19.48 33.54
C TYR A 479 -4.58 20.45 32.39
N ASP A 480 -3.61 21.37 32.50
CA ASP A 480 -3.27 22.35 31.47
C ASP A 480 -2.76 21.66 30.19
N ILE A 481 -1.96 20.60 30.35
CA ILE A 481 -1.52 19.75 29.23
C ILE A 481 -2.73 19.04 28.61
N ALA A 482 -3.64 18.47 29.40
CA ALA A 482 -4.84 17.81 28.87
C ALA A 482 -5.73 18.78 28.08
N GLN A 483 -5.91 20.01 28.55
CA GLN A 483 -6.65 21.06 27.82
C GLN A 483 -5.92 21.47 26.52
N THR A 484 -4.60 21.59 26.56
CA THR A 484 -3.77 21.89 25.36
C THR A 484 -3.87 20.77 24.32
N LEU A 485 -3.89 19.51 24.76
CA LEU A 485 -4.05 18.33 23.91
C LEU A 485 -5.44 18.25 23.29
N ARG A 486 -6.50 18.52 24.08
CA ARG A 486 -7.89 18.66 23.63
C ARG A 486 -7.99 19.69 22.51
N GLN A 487 -7.58 20.93 22.79
CA GLN A 487 -7.62 22.01 21.80
C GLN A 487 -6.87 21.65 20.50
N ARG A 488 -5.68 21.04 20.60
CA ARG A 488 -4.89 20.63 19.43
C ARG A 488 -5.61 19.59 18.55
N VAL A 489 -6.35 18.66 19.15
CA VAL A 489 -7.14 17.66 18.40
C VAL A 489 -8.40 18.29 17.83
N ASP A 490 -9.08 19.13 18.60
CA ASP A 490 -10.30 19.80 18.16
C ASP A 490 -10.01 20.78 17.02
N ASP A 491 -8.96 21.59 17.09
CA ASP A 491 -8.51 22.48 16.01
C ASP A 491 -8.22 21.71 14.71
N PHE A 492 -7.56 20.55 14.79
CA PHE A 492 -7.30 19.69 13.63
C PHE A 492 -8.59 19.21 12.96
N PHE A 493 -9.55 18.72 13.73
CA PHE A 493 -10.83 18.27 13.19
C PHE A 493 -11.73 19.43 12.75
N ASN A 494 -11.77 20.54 13.49
CA ASN A 494 -12.55 21.73 13.16
C ASN A 494 -12.08 22.36 11.84
N HIS A 495 -10.76 22.42 11.62
CA HIS A 495 -10.21 22.82 10.33
C HIS A 495 -10.66 21.88 9.21
N TRP A 496 -10.58 20.55 9.42
CA TRP A 496 -11.05 19.56 8.45
C TRP A 496 -12.56 19.73 8.17
N TYR A 497 -13.41 19.82 9.19
CA TYR A 497 -14.85 20.04 9.01
C TYR A 497 -15.13 21.35 8.27
N SER A 498 -14.49 22.46 8.65
CA SER A 498 -14.70 23.77 8.01
C SER A 498 -14.37 23.80 6.50
N THR A 499 -13.51 22.89 6.05
CA THR A 499 -13.13 22.75 4.64
C THR A 499 -14.02 21.73 3.93
N TRP A 500 -14.27 20.58 4.54
CA TRP A 500 -14.84 19.43 3.84
C TRP A 500 -16.35 19.28 3.98
N THR A 501 -17.00 19.84 5.01
CA THR A 501 -18.48 19.81 5.06
C THR A 501 -19.12 20.62 3.93
N THR A 502 -18.47 21.70 3.48
CA THR A 502 -18.91 22.49 2.32
C THR A 502 -18.68 21.78 0.99
N GLU A 503 -17.58 21.03 0.85
CA GLU A 503 -17.20 20.38 -0.41
C GLU A 503 -17.83 18.98 -0.61
N ILE A 504 -18.10 18.23 0.47
CA ILE A 504 -18.61 16.84 0.41
C ILE A 504 -19.88 16.61 1.24
N GLY A 505 -20.45 17.65 1.84
CA GLY A 505 -21.73 17.58 2.55
C GLY A 505 -22.90 17.31 1.61
N GLN A 506 -23.89 16.58 2.11
CA GLN A 506 -25.18 16.35 1.46
C GLN A 506 -26.21 17.39 1.92
N ASP A 507 -27.10 17.73 0.99
CA ASP A 507 -28.22 18.66 1.17
C ASP A 507 -27.83 20.08 1.65
N LYS A 508 -28.85 20.90 1.93
CA LYS A 508 -28.68 22.27 2.43
C LYS A 508 -28.08 22.36 3.83
N ASP A 509 -28.12 21.24 4.57
CA ASP A 509 -27.66 21.13 5.95
C ASP A 509 -26.16 20.76 6.04
N LEU A 510 -25.47 20.58 4.90
CA LEU A 510 -24.04 20.21 4.81
C LEU A 510 -23.66 18.95 5.63
N ARG A 511 -24.59 18.00 5.77
CA ARG A 511 -24.36 16.79 6.58
C ARG A 511 -23.45 15.83 5.84
N LEU A 512 -22.45 15.30 6.53
CA LEU A 512 -21.58 14.29 5.94
C LEU A 512 -22.36 12.98 5.70
N PRO A 513 -22.07 12.24 4.62
CA PRO A 513 -22.60 10.88 4.46
C PRO A 513 -22.21 10.02 5.68
N PRO A 514 -23.09 9.12 6.20
CA PRO A 514 -22.79 8.37 7.43
C PRO A 514 -21.48 7.56 7.38
N TYR A 515 -21.10 7.07 6.20
CA TYR A 515 -19.80 6.41 5.99
C TYR A 515 -18.60 7.33 6.30
N VAL A 516 -18.68 8.61 5.92
CA VAL A 516 -17.66 9.63 6.19
C VAL A 516 -17.69 10.03 7.67
N GLU A 517 -18.88 10.20 8.25
CA GLU A 517 -19.05 10.49 9.68
C GLU A 517 -18.41 9.40 10.57
N ILE A 518 -18.64 8.13 10.24
CA ILE A 518 -17.98 6.98 10.90
C ILE A 518 -16.46 7.04 10.70
N LEU A 519 -15.98 7.33 9.49
CA LEU A 519 -14.55 7.39 9.18
C LEU A 519 -13.84 8.48 9.98
N VAL A 520 -14.41 9.68 10.06
CA VAL A 520 -13.84 10.82 10.81
C VAL A 520 -13.91 10.56 12.32
N SER A 521 -15.05 10.10 12.83
CA SER A 521 -15.23 9.77 14.26
C SER A 521 -14.30 8.63 14.71
N HIS A 522 -14.13 7.60 13.89
CA HIS A 522 -13.17 6.53 14.17
C HIS A 522 -11.73 7.02 14.04
N THR A 523 -11.43 7.95 13.14
CA THR A 523 -10.09 8.56 13.05
C THR A 523 -9.76 9.31 14.34
N ARG A 524 -10.72 10.03 14.93
CA ARG A 524 -10.57 10.68 16.24
C ARG A 524 -10.35 9.66 17.36
N LEU A 525 -11.16 8.59 17.41
CA LEU A 525 -10.95 7.48 18.34
C LEU A 525 -9.56 6.84 18.18
N ALA A 526 -9.09 6.63 16.95
CA ALA A 526 -7.80 6.03 16.67
C ALA A 526 -6.62 6.91 17.14
N ILE A 527 -6.74 8.24 17.03
CA ILE A 527 -5.75 9.17 17.61
C ILE A 527 -5.68 8.98 19.13
N TYR A 528 -6.82 8.99 19.81
CA TYR A 528 -6.88 8.82 21.28
C TYR A 528 -6.42 7.43 21.74
N SER A 529 -6.77 6.35 21.04
CA SER A 529 -6.34 4.99 21.41
C SER A 529 -4.84 4.77 21.21
N ASN A 530 -4.22 5.38 20.19
CA ASN A 530 -2.77 5.31 19.93
C ASN A 530 -1.91 5.98 21.02
N VAL A 531 -2.49 6.90 21.79
CA VAL A 531 -1.77 7.65 22.84
C VAL A 531 -2.26 7.30 24.24
N LEU A 532 -3.28 6.43 24.38
CA LEU A 532 -3.93 6.13 25.65
C LEU A 532 -3.00 5.57 26.74
N ASN A 533 -1.95 4.87 26.32
CA ASN A 533 -0.95 4.23 27.18
C ASN A 533 0.45 4.81 27.01
N TYR A 534 0.58 6.01 26.43
CA TYR A 534 1.90 6.58 26.15
C TYR A 534 2.70 6.74 27.45
N PRO A 535 3.98 6.32 27.50
CA PRO A 535 4.77 6.38 28.73
C PRO A 535 4.87 7.79 29.33
N GLY A 536 4.95 7.87 30.66
CA GLY A 536 5.16 9.14 31.37
C GLY A 536 3.91 10.02 31.56
N GLN A 537 2.71 9.57 31.19
CA GLN A 537 1.49 10.33 31.40
C GLN A 537 1.13 10.56 32.87
N THR A 538 0.54 11.74 33.13
CA THR A 538 -0.16 12.04 34.38
C THR A 538 -1.59 11.46 34.34
N SER A 539 -2.18 11.23 35.52
CA SER A 539 -3.56 10.73 35.64
C SER A 539 -4.60 11.60 34.94
N ALA A 540 -4.40 12.93 34.89
CA ALA A 540 -5.26 13.86 34.17
C ALA A 540 -5.24 13.63 32.65
N ILE A 541 -4.05 13.45 32.06
CA ILE A 541 -3.88 13.18 30.62
C ILE A 541 -4.52 11.85 30.24
N SER A 542 -4.28 10.79 31.03
CA SER A 542 -4.89 9.48 30.79
C SER A 542 -6.42 9.50 30.99
N HIS A 543 -6.95 10.30 31.92
CA HIS A 543 -8.40 10.49 32.09
C HIS A 543 -9.01 11.18 30.86
N PHE A 544 -8.39 12.26 30.38
CA PHE A 544 -8.82 12.95 29.16
C PHE A 544 -8.90 12.00 27.96
N PHE A 545 -7.83 11.25 27.66
CA PHE A 545 -7.84 10.32 26.53
C PHE A 545 -8.89 9.20 26.66
N ARG A 546 -9.20 8.75 27.88
CA ARG A 546 -10.30 7.79 28.12
C ARG A 546 -11.67 8.42 27.87
N SER A 547 -11.93 9.62 28.37
CA SER A 547 -13.21 10.33 28.19
C SER A 547 -13.45 10.71 26.71
N ALA A 548 -12.47 11.35 26.08
CA ALA A 548 -12.56 11.78 24.68
C ALA A 548 -12.57 10.58 23.71
N GLY A 549 -11.85 9.49 24.04
CA GLY A 549 -11.94 8.20 23.36
C GLY A 549 -13.34 7.61 23.47
N LEU A 550 -13.94 7.56 24.66
CA LEU A 550 -15.28 7.03 24.87
C LEU A 550 -16.33 7.83 24.08
N SER A 551 -16.33 9.16 24.18
CA SER A 551 -17.21 10.03 23.37
C SER A 551 -17.07 9.80 21.86
N SER A 552 -15.83 9.60 21.37
CA SER A 552 -15.57 9.28 19.96
C SER A 552 -16.13 7.90 19.56
N ALA A 553 -15.98 6.89 20.43
CA ALA A 553 -16.48 5.54 20.20
C ALA A 553 -18.02 5.48 20.17
N LEU A 554 -18.69 6.23 21.05
CA LEU A 554 -20.16 6.35 21.05
C LEU A 554 -20.65 7.04 19.78
N ASN A 555 -19.95 8.08 19.31
CA ASN A 555 -20.28 8.74 18.04
C ASN A 555 -20.14 7.84 16.81
N VAL A 556 -19.13 6.95 16.77
CA VAL A 556 -19.01 5.94 15.70
C VAL A 556 -20.22 5.00 15.69
N MET A 557 -20.62 4.49 16.86
CA MET A 557 -21.78 3.59 16.97
C MET A 557 -23.10 4.31 16.63
N ARG A 558 -23.31 5.53 17.14
CA ARG A 558 -24.47 6.37 16.80
C ARG A 558 -24.58 6.59 15.29
N ALA A 559 -23.50 6.99 14.62
CA ALA A 559 -23.49 7.22 13.18
C ALA A 559 -23.81 5.95 12.38
N ALA A 560 -23.40 4.76 12.87
CA ALA A 560 -23.79 3.49 12.28
C ALA A 560 -25.28 3.17 12.47
N VAL A 561 -25.85 3.43 13.64
CA VAL A 561 -27.27 3.19 13.94
C VAL A 561 -28.18 4.17 13.20
N GLN A 562 -27.92 5.48 13.29
CA GLN A 562 -28.69 6.51 12.57
C GLN A 562 -28.55 6.39 11.05
N GLY A 563 -27.37 5.97 10.58
CA GLY A 563 -27.03 5.87 9.15
C GLY A 563 -27.44 4.57 8.45
N GLU A 564 -28.02 3.58 9.15
CA GLU A 564 -28.27 2.23 8.61
C GLU A 564 -28.84 2.19 7.17
N PRO A 565 -29.87 2.99 6.79
CA PRO A 565 -30.45 2.92 5.44
C PRO A 565 -29.44 3.18 4.30
N LEU A 566 -28.39 3.96 4.58
CA LEU A 566 -27.32 4.34 3.66
C LEU A 566 -26.07 3.45 3.80
N LEU A 567 -26.03 2.57 4.80
CA LEU A 567 -24.89 1.68 5.10
C LEU A 567 -25.08 0.25 4.57
N LYS A 568 -26.08 0.02 3.70
CA LYS A 568 -26.34 -1.29 3.07
C LYS A 568 -25.11 -1.92 2.44
N SER A 569 -24.34 -1.15 1.67
CA SER A 569 -23.09 -1.57 1.01
C SER A 569 -21.82 -1.26 1.82
N MET A 570 -21.94 -1.00 3.13
CA MET A 570 -20.82 -0.71 4.03
C MET A 570 -19.69 -1.75 3.91
N PRO A 571 -18.41 -1.31 3.83
CA PRO A 571 -17.28 -2.23 3.73
C PRO A 571 -17.01 -2.98 5.04
N ASN A 572 -16.37 -4.14 4.90
CA ASN A 572 -15.84 -4.94 6.00
C ASN A 572 -14.92 -4.14 6.95
N ASN A 573 -14.06 -3.25 6.43
CA ASN A 573 -13.18 -2.46 7.32
C ASN A 573 -13.97 -1.45 8.18
N THR A 574 -15.15 -1.00 7.75
CA THR A 574 -16.02 -0.14 8.56
C THR A 574 -16.79 -0.93 9.61
N ALA A 575 -17.20 -2.18 9.31
CA ALA A 575 -17.72 -3.07 10.34
C ALA A 575 -16.70 -3.28 11.47
N ILE A 576 -15.42 -3.47 11.12
CA ILE A 576 -14.33 -3.58 12.11
C ILE A 576 -14.19 -2.28 12.93
N MET A 577 -14.19 -1.11 12.30
CA MET A 577 -14.11 0.19 13.00
C MET A 577 -15.27 0.40 13.99
N VAL A 578 -16.49 0.02 13.59
CA VAL A 578 -17.69 0.11 14.44
C VAL A 578 -17.60 -0.87 15.62
N SER A 579 -17.19 -2.12 15.39
CA SER A 579 -17.04 -3.11 16.47
C SER A 579 -15.87 -2.83 17.41
N PHE A 580 -14.76 -2.28 16.90
CA PHE A 580 -13.68 -1.78 17.75
C PHE A 580 -14.20 -0.68 18.70
N SER A 581 -15.01 0.25 18.19
CA SER A 581 -15.63 1.30 18.98
C SER A 581 -16.56 0.74 20.07
N ALA A 582 -17.37 -0.28 19.73
CA ALA A 582 -18.22 -0.98 20.69
C ALA A 582 -17.40 -1.67 21.80
N CYS A 583 -16.35 -2.41 21.46
CA CYS A 583 -15.47 -3.06 22.44
C CYS A 583 -14.73 -2.05 23.32
N PHE A 584 -14.25 -0.94 22.74
CA PHE A 584 -13.59 0.14 23.47
C PHE A 584 -14.52 0.79 24.50
N ALA A 585 -15.76 1.12 24.08
CA ALA A 585 -16.77 1.69 24.96
C ALA A 585 -17.16 0.71 26.09
N LEU A 586 -17.35 -0.57 25.75
CA LEU A 586 -17.65 -1.61 26.73
C LEU A 586 -16.54 -1.72 27.79
N TYR A 587 -15.28 -1.83 27.37
CA TYR A 587 -14.13 -1.98 28.28
C TYR A 587 -14.01 -0.82 29.27
N LEU A 588 -14.16 0.43 28.81
CA LEU A 588 -14.11 1.60 29.71
C LEU A 588 -15.31 1.62 30.66
N SER A 589 -16.50 1.20 30.21
CA SER A 589 -17.70 1.13 31.04
C SER A 589 -17.62 0.05 32.15
N THR A 590 -16.90 -1.06 31.91
CA THR A 590 -16.74 -2.15 32.90
C THR A 590 -15.59 -1.89 33.87
N THR A 591 -14.54 -1.21 33.41
CA THR A 591 -13.32 -0.95 34.19
C THR A 591 -13.43 0.24 35.15
N SER A 592 -14.36 1.18 34.94
CA SER A 592 -14.53 2.30 35.89
C SER A 592 -15.13 1.85 37.23
N THR A 593 -14.43 2.17 38.31
CA THR A 593 -14.78 1.84 39.70
C THR A 593 -15.82 2.78 40.30
N LYS A 594 -15.98 4.01 39.77
CA LYS A 594 -17.09 4.89 40.14
C LYS A 594 -18.30 4.55 39.27
N ASN A 595 -19.26 3.84 39.88
CA ASN A 595 -20.46 3.38 39.19
C ASN A 595 -21.38 4.55 38.79
N ASN A 596 -21.38 4.94 37.51
CA ASN A 596 -22.57 5.50 36.85
C ASN A 596 -23.32 4.32 36.16
N PRO A 597 -24.26 3.65 36.85
CA PRO A 597 -24.94 2.47 36.30
C PRO A 597 -25.84 2.81 35.12
N CYS A 598 -26.43 4.01 35.12
CA CYS A 598 -27.26 4.51 34.01
C CYS A 598 -26.42 4.64 32.72
N LEU A 599 -25.26 5.31 32.78
CA LEU A 599 -24.37 5.43 31.63
C LEU A 599 -23.89 4.06 31.14
N ARG A 600 -23.50 3.15 32.05
CA ARG A 600 -23.09 1.79 31.68
C ARG A 600 -24.20 1.03 30.94
N GLU A 601 -25.45 1.13 31.38
CA GLU A 601 -26.57 0.47 30.69
C GLU A 601 -26.88 1.13 29.34
N SER A 602 -26.82 2.46 29.28
CA SER A 602 -26.99 3.23 28.03
C SER A 602 -25.96 2.84 26.96
N ILE A 603 -24.70 2.62 27.37
CA ILE A 603 -23.64 2.12 26.49
C ILE A 603 -23.96 0.72 25.96
N LYS A 604 -24.47 -0.20 26.80
CA LYS A 604 -24.87 -1.54 26.33
C LYS A 604 -26.00 -1.47 25.31
N VAL A 605 -27.05 -0.68 25.57
CA VAL A 605 -28.19 -0.51 24.64
C VAL A 605 -27.68 -0.07 23.27
N LEU A 606 -26.78 0.92 23.22
CA LEU A 606 -26.17 1.36 21.96
C LEU A 606 -25.33 0.25 21.27
N ILE A 607 -24.63 -0.60 22.04
CA ILE A 607 -23.91 -1.76 21.49
C ILE A 607 -24.88 -2.82 20.94
N GLU A 608 -26.02 -3.08 21.60
CA GLU A 608 -27.05 -4.02 21.13
C GLU A 608 -27.72 -3.52 19.83
N GLU A 609 -28.08 -2.24 19.77
CA GLU A 609 -28.58 -1.59 18.55
C GLU A 609 -27.55 -1.70 17.41
N THR A 610 -26.30 -1.35 17.70
CA THR A 610 -25.18 -1.43 16.74
C THR A 610 -24.97 -2.86 16.24
N ALA A 611 -24.95 -3.85 17.13
CA ALA A 611 -24.79 -5.26 16.76
C ALA A 611 -25.91 -5.74 15.84
N THR A 612 -27.15 -5.34 16.15
CA THR A 612 -28.33 -5.66 15.34
C THR A 612 -28.24 -5.03 13.94
N VAL A 613 -27.79 -3.78 13.84
CA VAL A 613 -27.54 -3.09 12.56
C VAL A 613 -26.46 -3.79 11.74
N LEU A 614 -25.35 -4.19 12.37
CA LEU A 614 -24.25 -4.92 11.71
C LEU A 614 -24.71 -6.28 11.13
N GLU A 615 -25.59 -6.99 11.84
CA GLU A 615 -26.24 -8.22 11.37
C GLU A 615 -27.21 -7.99 10.21
N ARG A 616 -28.09 -6.98 10.29
CA ARG A 616 -29.02 -6.64 9.21
C ARG A 616 -28.27 -6.25 7.93
N ILE A 617 -27.23 -5.43 8.04
CA ILE A 617 -26.36 -5.07 6.92
C ILE A 617 -25.70 -6.34 6.34
N GLY A 618 -25.07 -7.16 7.18
CA GLY A 618 -24.29 -8.33 6.73
C GLY A 618 -25.12 -9.40 6.02
N ASN A 619 -26.40 -9.49 6.39
CA ASN A 619 -27.37 -10.46 5.87
C ASN A 619 -28.39 -9.86 4.88
N ILE A 620 -28.15 -8.68 4.31
CA ILE A 620 -29.04 -8.01 3.35
C ILE A 620 -29.47 -8.91 2.16
N THR A 621 -28.62 -9.87 1.78
CA THR A 621 -29.01 -11.03 0.97
C THR A 621 -28.46 -12.32 1.59
N PRO A 622 -29.11 -13.49 1.38
CA PRO A 622 -28.64 -14.76 1.94
C PRO A 622 -27.26 -15.20 1.42
N HIS A 623 -26.85 -14.71 0.24
CA HIS A 623 -25.57 -15.07 -0.39
C HIS A 623 -24.46 -14.05 -0.16
N ARG A 624 -24.73 -12.84 0.36
CA ARG A 624 -23.68 -11.86 0.70
C ARG A 624 -22.71 -12.43 1.72
N LYS A 625 -23.24 -12.99 2.82
CA LYS A 625 -22.48 -13.44 4.00
C LYS A 625 -21.45 -12.40 4.44
N GLY A 626 -21.90 -11.16 4.67
CA GLY A 626 -20.99 -10.04 4.97
C GLY A 626 -20.35 -10.17 6.35
N SER A 627 -19.06 -9.82 6.47
CA SER A 627 -18.32 -9.94 7.75
C SER A 627 -18.96 -9.14 8.88
N SER A 628 -19.72 -8.07 8.58
CA SER A 628 -20.47 -7.32 9.60
C SER A 628 -21.45 -8.19 10.39
N ALA A 629 -22.04 -9.23 9.79
CA ALA A 629 -22.90 -10.15 10.54
C ALA A 629 -22.13 -10.98 11.57
N LEU A 630 -20.91 -11.42 11.26
CA LEU A 630 -20.05 -12.08 12.25
C LEU A 630 -19.70 -11.12 13.40
N TYR A 631 -19.37 -9.87 13.07
CA TYR A 631 -19.05 -8.84 14.06
C TYR A 631 -20.24 -8.48 14.96
N GLY A 632 -21.46 -8.36 14.41
CA GLY A 632 -22.68 -8.15 15.20
C GLY A 632 -22.96 -9.31 16.15
N MET A 633 -22.93 -10.55 15.66
CA MET A 633 -23.14 -11.74 16.51
C MET A 633 -22.08 -11.83 17.62
N HIS A 634 -20.83 -11.48 17.33
CA HIS A 634 -19.75 -11.45 18.31
C HIS A 634 -19.99 -10.40 19.40
N LEU A 635 -20.44 -9.19 19.05
CA LEU A 635 -20.80 -8.16 20.04
C LEU A 635 -21.96 -8.61 20.94
N GLN A 636 -23.01 -9.23 20.38
CA GLN A 636 -24.09 -9.80 21.19
C GLN A 636 -23.57 -10.87 22.17
N GLU A 637 -22.65 -11.73 21.71
CA GLU A 637 -22.10 -12.80 22.54
C GLU A 637 -21.20 -12.27 23.67
N ILE A 638 -20.39 -11.22 23.40
CA ILE A 638 -19.63 -10.52 24.45
C ILE A 638 -20.60 -9.95 25.52
N LEU A 639 -21.69 -9.30 25.10
CA LEU A 639 -22.67 -8.75 26.03
C LEU A 639 -23.33 -9.84 26.88
N ARG A 640 -23.79 -10.96 26.28
CA ARG A 640 -24.36 -12.11 27.02
C ARG A 640 -23.40 -12.63 28.08
N ASN A 641 -22.13 -12.83 27.73
CA ASN A 641 -21.13 -13.35 28.65
C ASN A 641 -20.76 -12.35 29.77
N SER A 642 -20.78 -11.04 29.47
CA SER A 642 -20.62 -9.99 30.49
C SER A 642 -21.75 -9.96 31.54
N LEU A 643 -22.94 -10.45 31.17
CA LEU A 643 -24.08 -10.66 32.08
C LEU A 643 -23.99 -12.00 32.82
N ALA A 644 -23.50 -13.05 32.16
CA ALA A 644 -23.34 -14.39 32.75
C ALA A 644 -22.35 -14.40 33.92
N LEU A 645 -21.21 -13.71 33.77
CA LEU A 645 -20.19 -13.49 34.81
C LEU A 645 -20.70 -12.75 36.06
N ARG A 646 -21.95 -12.22 36.04
CA ARG A 646 -22.58 -11.51 37.17
C ARG A 646 -23.65 -12.33 37.90
N ARG A 647 -23.93 -13.57 37.49
CA ARG A 647 -24.80 -14.46 38.27
C ARG A 647 -24.02 -14.96 39.50
N PRO A 648 -24.52 -14.78 40.73
CA PRO A 648 -23.96 -15.48 41.88
C PRO A 648 -24.04 -16.99 41.62
N VAL A 649 -22.93 -17.69 41.86
CA VAL A 649 -22.95 -19.15 41.94
C VAL A 649 -23.98 -19.52 43.02
N PRO A 650 -24.95 -20.42 42.77
CA PRO A 650 -25.89 -20.84 43.81
C PRO A 650 -25.10 -21.39 44.99
N TYR A 651 -25.24 -20.76 46.15
CA TYR A 651 -24.59 -21.20 47.38
C TYR A 651 -25.18 -22.56 47.77
N ASP A 652 -24.43 -23.64 47.57
CA ASP A 652 -24.82 -24.98 47.98
C ASP A 652 -24.68 -25.07 49.51
N PRO A 653 -25.79 -25.20 50.29
CA PRO A 653 -25.72 -25.13 51.75
C PRO A 653 -25.13 -26.39 52.40
N SER A 654 -24.67 -27.38 51.62
CA SER A 654 -24.34 -28.72 52.12
C SER A 654 -22.93 -28.89 52.70
N VAL A 655 -22.05 -27.88 52.60
CA VAL A 655 -20.67 -27.96 53.12
C VAL A 655 -20.35 -26.83 54.10
N LEU A 656 -20.71 -27.03 55.38
CA LEU A 656 -19.98 -26.50 56.54
C LEU A 656 -20.56 -27.11 57.83
N ASN A 657 -20.01 -28.24 58.27
CA ASN A 657 -20.29 -28.81 59.58
C ASN A 657 -18.96 -28.95 60.36
N GLY A 658 -18.72 -28.01 61.27
CA GLY A 658 -17.42 -27.82 61.92
C GLY A 658 -17.42 -26.47 62.65
N GLY A 659 -18.17 -26.39 63.73
CA GLY A 659 -18.46 -25.10 64.38
C GLY A 659 -17.38 -24.59 65.32
N GLN A 660 -17.39 -23.28 65.54
CA GLN A 660 -17.15 -22.71 66.87
C GLN A 660 -17.99 -21.44 67.02
N ALA A 661 -18.77 -21.38 68.10
CA ALA A 661 -19.60 -20.23 68.41
C ALA A 661 -18.78 -19.17 69.15
N VAL A 662 -18.74 -17.95 68.60
CA VAL A 662 -18.36 -16.75 69.35
C VAL A 662 -19.44 -15.70 69.11
N SER A 663 -20.32 -15.53 70.08
CA SER A 663 -21.28 -14.43 70.11
C SER A 663 -20.54 -13.12 70.35
N ASN A 664 -20.87 -12.07 69.61
CA ASN A 664 -20.88 -10.71 70.15
C ASN A 664 -21.82 -9.79 69.35
N THR A 665 -22.88 -9.36 70.04
CA THR A 665 -23.64 -8.11 69.91
C THR A 665 -23.72 -7.42 68.55
N ALA A 666 -24.93 -7.39 68.00
CA ALA A 666 -25.33 -6.45 66.97
C ALA A 666 -25.25 -4.99 67.46
N GLN A 667 -24.69 -4.10 66.63
CA GLN A 667 -25.15 -2.72 66.53
C GLN A 667 -25.86 -2.58 65.19
N GLU A 668 -27.19 -2.54 65.23
CA GLU A 668 -28.02 -2.17 64.09
C GLU A 668 -27.75 -0.70 63.74
N THR A 669 -26.90 -0.45 62.75
CA THR A 669 -26.92 0.82 62.03
C THR A 669 -27.85 0.64 60.85
N GLN A 670 -29.04 1.22 60.98
CA GLN A 670 -30.15 1.08 60.05
C GLN A 670 -29.88 1.85 58.75
N GLU A 671 -29.06 1.28 57.85
CA GLU A 671 -29.04 1.74 56.46
C GLU A 671 -30.42 1.53 55.85
N ARG A 672 -31.15 2.63 55.65
CA ARG A 672 -32.37 2.64 54.86
C ARG A 672 -32.04 2.08 53.48
N GLY A 673 -32.68 0.97 53.13
CA GLY A 673 -32.76 0.54 51.74
C GLY A 673 -33.34 1.68 50.90
N LEU A 674 -32.49 2.33 50.12
CA LEU A 674 -32.93 3.09 48.97
C LEU A 674 -33.39 2.06 47.94
N GLU A 675 -34.68 2.10 47.61
CA GLU A 675 -35.25 1.42 46.44
C GLU A 675 -34.30 1.61 45.23
N PRO A 676 -34.01 0.56 44.45
CA PRO A 676 -33.23 0.72 43.24
C PRO A 676 -34.06 1.53 42.24
N GLY A 677 -33.79 2.83 42.18
CA GLY A 677 -34.45 3.74 41.26
C GLY A 677 -34.35 3.19 39.83
N PHE A 678 -35.50 3.07 39.15
CA PHE A 678 -35.54 2.76 37.73
C PHE A 678 -34.96 3.96 36.96
N PHE A 679 -33.65 3.91 36.72
CA PHE A 679 -32.99 4.81 35.78
C PHE A 679 -33.24 4.29 34.36
N GLU A 680 -34.07 5.01 33.61
CA GLU A 680 -34.26 4.75 32.19
C GLU A 680 -32.93 5.03 31.44
N PRO A 681 -32.42 4.11 30.60
CA PRO A 681 -31.17 4.33 29.88
C PRO A 681 -31.27 5.54 28.93
N LEU A 682 -30.19 6.32 28.84
CA LEU A 682 -30.07 7.40 27.86
C LEU A 682 -30.08 6.80 26.45
N GLN A 683 -30.94 7.33 25.58
CA GLN A 683 -31.01 6.91 24.19
C GLN A 683 -29.87 7.52 23.36
N LEU A 684 -28.65 7.05 23.60
CA LEU A 684 -27.40 7.57 22.98
C LEU A 684 -27.44 7.56 21.45
N SER A 685 -28.19 6.63 20.85
CA SER A 685 -28.43 6.55 19.40
C SER A 685 -29.32 7.67 18.84
N ALA A 686 -30.06 8.41 19.68
CA ALA A 686 -30.91 9.53 19.28
C ALA A 686 -30.29 10.91 19.53
N MET A 687 -29.18 10.99 20.27
CA MET A 687 -28.49 12.24 20.59
C MET A 687 -27.75 12.83 19.37
N SER A 688 -27.37 14.10 19.40
CA SER A 688 -26.42 14.70 18.46
C SER A 688 -24.96 14.45 18.87
N VAL A 689 -24.00 14.77 17.98
CA VAL A 689 -22.57 14.79 18.32
C VAL A 689 -22.33 15.68 19.53
N ASP A 690 -22.83 16.92 19.46
CA ASP A 690 -22.59 17.95 20.47
C ASP A 690 -23.21 17.55 21.82
N GLN A 691 -24.40 16.94 21.82
CA GLN A 691 -25.03 16.43 23.05
C GLN A 691 -24.21 15.31 23.71
N ILE A 692 -23.56 14.44 22.93
CA ILE A 692 -22.67 13.42 23.48
C ILE A 692 -21.39 14.09 24.01
N VAL A 693 -20.80 15.04 23.29
CA VAL A 693 -19.60 15.76 23.75
C VAL A 693 -19.88 16.54 25.03
N GLU A 694 -20.93 17.36 25.06
CA GLU A 694 -21.38 18.17 26.19
C GLU A 694 -21.71 17.30 27.43
N PHE A 695 -22.31 16.12 27.24
CA PHE A 695 -22.52 15.17 28.33
C PHE A 695 -21.18 14.73 28.96
N PHE A 696 -20.19 14.36 28.14
CA PHE A 696 -18.87 13.92 28.62
C PHE A 696 -17.98 15.05 29.15
N GLU A 697 -18.20 16.30 28.73
CA GLU A 697 -17.55 17.49 29.29
C GLU A 697 -18.12 17.85 30.67
N ASN A 698 -19.44 17.84 30.82
CA ASN A 698 -20.10 18.09 32.11
C ASN A 698 -19.89 16.93 33.12
N GLU A 699 -19.72 15.68 32.65
CA GLU A 699 -19.38 14.51 33.47
C GLU A 699 -17.86 14.27 33.67
N GLU A 700 -16.96 15.21 33.31
CA GLU A 700 -15.51 15.03 33.56
C GLU A 700 -15.18 14.80 35.05
N ALA A 701 -16.02 15.25 35.98
CA ALA A 701 -15.87 15.02 37.41
C ALA A 701 -16.42 13.67 37.92
N THR A 702 -17.39 13.06 37.23
CA THR A 702 -18.13 11.87 37.70
C THR A 702 -17.54 10.55 37.20
N LEU A 703 -16.92 10.53 36.02
CA LEU A 703 -16.51 9.29 35.34
C LEU A 703 -15.46 8.46 36.10
N GLY A 704 -14.64 9.11 36.94
CA GLY A 704 -13.91 8.45 38.04
C GLY A 704 -13.06 7.26 37.64
N ILE A 705 -12.48 7.29 36.44
CA ILE A 705 -11.88 6.12 35.82
C ILE A 705 -10.55 5.81 36.51
N SER A 706 -10.50 4.70 37.24
CA SER A 706 -9.30 4.24 37.96
C SER A 706 -8.14 3.94 36.98
N PRO A 707 -6.88 4.24 37.34
CA PRO A 707 -5.72 3.96 36.51
C PRO A 707 -5.31 2.47 36.56
N THR A 708 -6.19 1.59 36.12
CA THR A 708 -5.79 0.28 35.59
C THR A 708 -5.21 0.49 34.19
N ASN A 709 -4.01 -0.02 33.95
CA ASN A 709 -3.37 0.06 32.64
C ASN A 709 -4.21 -0.71 31.61
N LEU A 710 -4.59 -0.04 30.53
CA LEU A 710 -5.24 -0.69 29.40
C LEU A 710 -4.12 -1.39 28.64
N GLN A 711 -3.82 -2.67 28.92
CA GLN A 711 -2.84 -3.44 28.14
C GLN A 711 -3.38 -3.79 26.73
N LEU A 712 -3.63 -2.76 25.92
CA LEU A 712 -3.14 -2.82 24.54
C LEU A 712 -1.62 -2.80 24.70
N GLY A 713 -0.97 -3.92 24.40
CA GLY A 713 0.48 -4.05 24.56
C GLY A 713 1.21 -2.89 23.91
N ASP A 714 2.34 -2.48 24.49
CA ASP A 714 3.18 -1.40 23.96
C ASP A 714 4.00 -1.92 22.76
N THR A 715 3.31 -2.50 21.78
CA THR A 715 3.82 -3.09 20.56
C THR A 715 3.80 -2.05 19.45
N THR A 716 4.61 -1.01 19.65
CA THR A 716 5.00 -0.08 18.57
C THR A 716 5.83 -0.77 17.47
N GLY A 717 6.20 -2.05 17.65
CA GLY A 717 6.52 -2.99 16.58
C GLY A 717 5.33 -3.88 16.21
N MET A 718 5.07 -4.03 14.90
CA MET A 718 3.96 -4.83 14.36
C MET A 718 4.08 -6.35 14.66
N GLU A 719 3.63 -6.78 15.84
CA GLU A 719 3.40 -8.20 16.14
C GLU A 719 1.96 -8.40 16.62
N TRP A 720 1.17 -9.07 15.78
CA TRP A 720 -0.30 -9.15 15.86
C TRP A 720 -0.79 -10.60 16.07
N LEU A 721 0.10 -11.45 16.60
CA LEU A 721 -0.14 -12.88 16.80
C LEU A 721 -0.54 -13.23 18.25
N ASP A 722 -0.35 -12.31 19.20
CA ASP A 722 -0.52 -12.55 20.63
C ASP A 722 -1.97 -12.33 21.09
N TRP A 723 -2.92 -12.98 20.40
CA TRP A 723 -4.34 -13.00 20.78
C TRP A 723 -4.64 -14.06 21.87
N PHE A 724 -3.63 -14.82 22.32
CA PHE A 724 -3.80 -15.97 23.21
C PHE A 724 -3.70 -15.68 24.71
N ASP A 725 -3.10 -14.55 25.12
CA ASP A 725 -2.79 -14.27 26.54
C ASP A 725 -4.02 -13.99 27.42
N PHE A 726 -5.22 -13.91 26.85
CA PHE A 726 -6.48 -13.79 27.61
C PHE A 726 -6.85 -15.04 28.42
N TYR A 727 -6.18 -16.18 28.22
CA TYR A 727 -6.49 -17.43 28.92
C TYR A 727 -5.59 -17.77 30.12
N GLU A 728 -4.44 -17.11 30.31
CA GLU A 728 -3.51 -17.45 31.41
C GLU A 728 -3.77 -16.71 32.74
N THR A 729 -4.65 -15.70 32.77
CA THR A 729 -4.97 -14.95 34.02
C THR A 729 -6.23 -15.45 34.75
N ALA A 730 -6.67 -16.68 34.51
CA ALA A 730 -7.83 -17.29 35.14
C ALA A 730 -7.50 -18.31 36.25
N GLU A 731 -6.22 -18.59 36.51
CA GLU A 731 -5.76 -19.37 37.68
C GLU A 731 -4.73 -18.55 38.49
N GLY A 732 -5.22 -17.86 39.53
CA GLY A 732 -4.43 -17.06 40.47
C GLY A 732 -5.23 -16.63 41.69
#